data_AF-A0A066RRQ1-F1
#
_entry.id   AF-A0A066RRQ1-F1
#
_cell.length_a   1.000
_cell.length_b   1.000
_cell.length_c   1.000
_cell.angle_alpha   90.00
_cell.angle_beta   90.00
_cell.angle_gamma   90.00
#
_symmetry.space_group_name_H-M   'P 1'
#
loop_
_entity.id
_entity.type
_entity.pdbx_description
1 polymer ?
#
loop_
_entity_poly.entity_id
_entity_poly.type
_entity_poly.pdbx_seq_one_letter_code
_entity_poly.pdbx_strand_id
1 'polypeptide(L)'
;MDDALALSVSGLSASPAKSKQEQTMNHFFNSAMDAESGKKGLFYIDPEQGAPRIYSLSPKENGTGLTLNWATALMKAKSSTTLTDYFTAEPGYEQCRIAYDQYGCLYLLDEKQQQAEFLYDYGIEYLRAVILSDGRTLAVLYHSETTYTHHVEFWQFEGNKLCRSCSVELDWETDDDEADNEAAHPQPLYEIHFNDLLFAGPENSLILYACREAKFTDRRRRPLQSLIRIDLDVVRGKARIRTQQLETPLDQWEPEQTSVAVDARRGLLAMPSMVIEAEDHQDAGQQNYQHAVNLIDLNRMPLVSEPQLPFQELMHRIPVRVFMQSELGRRFQPDDARQVSEFINRMSGLQISAQEDALWICWNDSAVRKIALDGQWRSPLLAVADERNPERISPSGDEKYLLQLPVCASNPQVLMASWQHLHTLHLTAEQLTALSMESPGAALETWSAVQEGKCYWDEDWSRPQHQNDAQKYQLAMLGKQKVWVSDFQSDQALGTALHRLSLKCTEIEQLCTGNYLMFAFTDGKTVWDEEKFFSTVIQLPNVSSAEWMADILNSFIGYDGSDYCFGGNYKPALAACALQLGLSDSRWLPLISRYLNAIDPDHEAFFADEGLNILASRHHHSPEWESFYRSLPYPLADHEEDFHDFEEDDENE
;
A
#
# COMPACT_ATOMS: atom_id res chain seq x y z
N MET A 1 3.72 64.69 24.87
CA MET A 1 2.55 64.67 25.75
C MET A 1 1.37 64.22 24.91
N ASP A 2 1.51 63.06 24.26
CA ASP A 2 1.44 61.70 24.85
C ASP A 2 -0.04 61.37 25.06
N ASP A 3 -0.59 60.22 24.71
CA ASP A 3 -0.15 59.04 23.99
C ASP A 3 -1.47 58.34 23.64
N ALA A 4 -1.64 57.89 22.40
CA ALA A 4 -2.78 57.06 22.01
C ALA A 4 -2.28 55.96 21.06
N LEU A 5 -1.57 55.01 21.63
CA LEU A 5 -1.23 53.72 21.02
C LEU A 5 -2.46 52.82 21.06
N ALA A 6 -3.16 52.71 19.94
CA ALA A 6 -4.06 51.59 19.67
C ALA A 6 -3.24 50.48 19.00
N LEU A 7 -2.75 49.54 19.79
CA LEU A 7 -2.13 48.30 19.31
C LEU A 7 -3.24 47.34 18.84
N SER A 8 -3.30 47.12 17.53
CA SER A 8 -4.00 45.99 16.92
C SER A 8 -3.19 44.72 17.16
N VAL A 9 -3.68 43.81 17.99
CA VAL A 9 -3.08 42.48 18.17
C VAL A 9 -3.52 41.61 16.98
N SER A 10 -2.59 41.49 16.03
CA SER A 10 -2.52 40.41 15.06
C SER A 10 -1.90 39.17 15.71
N GLY A 11 -2.43 37.99 15.38
CA GLY A 11 -1.68 36.73 15.44
C GLY A 11 -1.93 35.88 16.68
N LEU A 12 -2.62 34.76 16.46
CA LEU A 12 -2.31 33.42 16.96
C LEU A 12 -3.51 32.52 16.63
N SER A 13 -3.71 32.20 15.34
CA SER A 13 -4.42 30.97 15.00
C SER A 13 -3.42 29.84 15.14
N ALA A 14 -3.43 29.19 16.30
CA ALA A 14 -2.77 27.91 16.46
C ALA A 14 -3.43 26.96 15.46
N SER A 15 -2.69 26.66 14.38
CA SER A 15 -3.02 25.58 13.47
C SER A 15 -3.00 24.30 14.29
N PRO A 16 -4.06 23.48 14.29
CA PRO A 16 -3.98 22.18 14.95
C PRO A 16 -2.87 21.41 14.26
N ALA A 17 -1.91 20.97 15.08
CA ALA A 17 -0.83 20.10 14.65
C ALA A 17 -1.46 18.87 13.98
N LYS A 18 -1.22 18.73 12.67
CA LYS A 18 -1.45 17.51 11.92
C LYS A 18 -0.75 16.38 12.70
N SER A 19 -1.54 15.50 13.30
CA SER A 19 -1.04 14.34 14.00
C SER A 19 -0.34 13.41 13.01
N LYS A 20 0.64 12.66 13.53
CA LYS A 20 1.52 11.70 12.86
C LYS A 20 0.78 10.44 12.34
N GLN A 21 -0.37 10.61 11.68
CA GLN A 21 -1.16 9.55 11.05
C GLN A 21 -1.30 9.72 9.53
N GLU A 22 -0.60 10.70 8.92
CA GLU A 22 -0.32 10.70 7.47
C GLU A 22 0.89 9.76 7.19
N GLN A 23 0.81 8.49 7.61
CA GLN A 23 1.53 7.44 6.88
C GLN A 23 0.63 7.07 5.72
N THR A 24 0.98 7.59 4.54
CA THR A 24 0.44 7.23 3.23
C THR A 24 0.35 5.71 3.10
N MET A 25 -0.80 5.13 3.46
CA MET A 25 -1.12 3.76 3.11
C MET A 25 -1.35 3.74 1.60
N ASN A 26 -0.32 3.33 0.86
CA ASN A 26 -0.46 2.95 -0.54
C ASN A 26 -1.46 1.77 -0.62
N HIS A 27 -2.76 2.05 -0.72
CA HIS A 27 -3.81 1.05 -0.95
C HIS A 27 -3.73 0.43 -2.36
N PHE A 28 -2.82 0.94 -3.19
CA PHE A 28 -2.58 0.50 -4.55
C PHE A 28 -1.16 -0.01 -4.69
N PHE A 29 -1.03 -1.32 -4.86
CA PHE A 29 0.19 -1.93 -5.34
C PHE A 29 -0.10 -2.60 -6.69
N ASN A 30 0.45 -2.02 -7.74
CA ASN A 30 0.55 -2.57 -9.09
C ASN A 30 -0.76 -2.92 -9.82
N SER A 31 -1.15 -2.02 -10.71
CA SER A 31 -1.59 -2.37 -12.06
C SER A 31 -0.38 -2.83 -12.89
N ALA A 32 0.18 -4.01 -12.59
CA ALA A 32 1.20 -4.59 -13.46
C ALA A 32 0.66 -4.57 -14.88
N MET A 33 1.38 -4.09 -15.90
CA MET A 33 0.97 -4.09 -17.33
C MET A 33 1.36 -5.39 -18.04
N ASP A 34 0.53 -5.89 -18.95
CA ASP A 34 0.77 -7.04 -19.81
C ASP A 34 0.66 -6.39 -21.16
N ALA A 35 1.84 -6.23 -21.73
CA ALA A 35 2.06 -5.57 -22.98
C ALA A 35 1.26 -6.20 -24.13
N GLU A 36 0.89 -7.48 -24.02
CA GLU A 36 0.38 -8.24 -25.16
C GLU A 36 -1.15 -8.44 -25.13
N SER A 37 -1.78 -8.57 -23.96
CA SER A 37 -3.22 -8.89 -23.87
C SER A 37 -4.16 -7.69 -23.73
N GLY A 38 -3.66 -6.53 -23.26
CA GLY A 38 -4.47 -5.32 -23.02
C GLY A 38 -5.62 -5.49 -22.02
N LYS A 39 -5.71 -6.63 -21.32
CA LYS A 39 -6.72 -6.89 -20.29
C LYS A 39 -6.01 -7.14 -18.98
N LYS A 40 -6.15 -6.18 -18.06
CA LYS A 40 -5.59 -6.29 -16.72
C LYS A 40 -6.71 -6.03 -15.74
N GLY A 41 -6.84 -6.91 -14.76
CA GLY A 41 -7.62 -6.56 -13.59
C GLY A 41 -6.92 -5.41 -12.87
N LEU A 42 -7.69 -4.43 -12.40
CA LEU A 42 -7.26 -3.51 -11.37
C LEU A 42 -7.28 -4.26 -10.05
N PHE A 43 -6.28 -4.06 -9.19
CA PHE A 43 -6.24 -4.71 -7.88
C PHE A 43 -6.23 -3.66 -6.79
N TYR A 44 -7.19 -3.80 -5.88
CA TYR A 44 -7.28 -2.99 -4.67
C TYR A 44 -6.93 -3.88 -3.49
N ILE A 45 -6.04 -3.42 -2.62
CA ILE A 45 -5.63 -4.15 -1.42
C ILE A 45 -6.10 -3.34 -0.21
N ASP A 46 -7.00 -3.93 0.57
CA ASP A 46 -7.48 -3.39 1.83
C ASP A 46 -6.72 -4.05 2.98
N PRO A 47 -5.79 -3.34 3.65
CA PRO A 47 -5.05 -3.85 4.79
C PRO A 47 -5.77 -3.65 6.13
N GLU A 48 -6.88 -2.90 6.18
CA GLU A 48 -7.43 -2.37 7.45
C GLU A 48 -8.43 -3.29 8.14
N GLN A 49 -8.59 -4.52 7.68
CA GLN A 49 -9.65 -5.42 8.13
C GLN A 49 -9.10 -6.79 8.54
N GLY A 50 -7.97 -6.81 9.23
CA GLY A 50 -7.27 -8.01 9.67
C GLY A 50 -6.41 -8.62 8.58
N ALA A 51 -6.87 -9.72 8.00
CA ALA A 51 -6.19 -10.33 6.86
C ALA A 51 -6.21 -9.35 5.67
N PRO A 52 -5.06 -9.04 5.03
CA PRO A 52 -5.05 -8.24 3.80
C PRO A 52 -6.03 -8.81 2.77
N ARG A 53 -6.95 -7.97 2.30
CA ARG A 53 -8.00 -8.35 1.34
C ARG A 53 -7.64 -7.83 -0.03
N ILE A 54 -7.66 -8.70 -1.02
CA ILE A 54 -7.36 -8.37 -2.40
C ILE A 54 -8.65 -8.44 -3.20
N TYR A 55 -8.97 -7.36 -3.89
CA TYR A 55 -10.12 -7.24 -4.79
C TYR A 55 -9.62 -7.10 -6.22
N SER A 56 -10.00 -8.04 -7.09
CA SER A 56 -9.80 -7.92 -8.53
C SER A 56 -10.99 -7.19 -9.13
N LEU A 57 -10.76 -6.04 -9.73
CA LEU A 57 -11.74 -5.12 -10.27
C LEU A 57 -11.51 -4.92 -11.77
N SER A 58 -12.57 -4.58 -12.50
CA SER A 58 -12.47 -4.13 -13.89
C SER A 58 -13.25 -2.82 -14.06
N PRO A 59 -12.71 -1.82 -14.78
CA PRO A 59 -13.52 -0.69 -15.21
C PRO A 59 -14.70 -1.15 -16.05
N LYS A 60 -15.88 -0.55 -15.83
CA LYS A 60 -17.02 -0.73 -16.74
C LYS A 60 -16.71 -0.13 -18.10
N GLU A 61 -17.30 -0.67 -19.18
CA GLU A 61 -17.06 -0.20 -20.55
C GLU A 61 -17.39 1.29 -20.76
N ASN A 62 -18.30 1.84 -19.96
CA ASN A 62 -18.70 3.24 -19.99
C ASN A 62 -17.82 4.15 -19.12
N GLY A 63 -16.84 3.61 -18.39
CA GLY A 63 -15.94 4.36 -17.50
C GLY A 63 -16.58 4.89 -16.22
N THR A 64 -17.87 4.60 -15.95
CA THR A 64 -18.60 5.21 -14.82
C THR A 64 -18.58 4.40 -13.53
N GLY A 65 -17.66 3.45 -13.39
CA GLY A 65 -17.57 2.62 -12.19
C GLY A 65 -16.77 1.34 -12.38
N LEU A 66 -16.71 0.57 -11.30
CA LEU A 66 -15.93 -0.66 -11.21
C LEU A 66 -16.84 -1.88 -11.07
N THR A 67 -16.36 -3.02 -11.57
CA THR A 67 -17.01 -4.33 -11.42
C THR A 67 -16.07 -5.25 -10.67
N LEU A 68 -16.56 -5.90 -9.61
CA LEU A 68 -15.80 -6.94 -8.90
C LEU A 68 -15.74 -8.22 -9.75
N ASN A 69 -14.52 -8.62 -10.11
CA ASN A 69 -14.26 -9.88 -10.77
C ASN A 69 -14.23 -11.02 -9.73
N TRP A 70 -13.43 -10.85 -8.66
CA TRP A 70 -13.31 -11.78 -7.54
C TRP A 70 -12.55 -11.12 -6.37
N ALA A 71 -12.59 -11.72 -5.18
CA ALA A 71 -11.83 -11.26 -4.02
C ALA A 71 -11.25 -12.41 -3.19
N THR A 72 -10.15 -12.15 -2.48
CA THR A 72 -9.55 -13.12 -1.55
C THR A 72 -8.91 -12.43 -0.37
N ALA A 73 -8.71 -13.16 0.72
CA ALA A 73 -8.04 -12.67 1.91
C ALA A 73 -6.80 -13.52 2.20
N LEU A 74 -5.70 -12.86 2.54
CA LEU A 74 -4.42 -13.51 2.82
C LEU A 74 -4.29 -13.80 4.31
N MET A 75 -4.93 -14.89 4.75
CA MET A 75 -5.15 -15.19 6.19
C MET A 75 -3.88 -15.35 7.06
N LYS A 76 -2.68 -15.49 6.47
CA LYS A 76 -1.41 -15.56 7.20
C LYS A 76 -0.56 -14.31 7.05
N ALA A 77 -0.86 -13.45 6.08
CA ALA A 77 -0.17 -12.18 5.94
C ALA A 77 -0.52 -11.28 7.14
N LYS A 78 0.48 -10.55 7.63
CA LYS A 78 0.43 -9.75 8.86
C LYS A 78 0.60 -8.25 8.60
N SER A 79 0.74 -7.84 7.35
CA SER A 79 1.05 -6.45 6.97
C SER A 79 0.56 -6.08 5.58
N SER A 80 0.91 -4.85 5.19
CA SER A 80 0.85 -4.38 3.80
C SER A 80 1.39 -5.43 2.85
N THR A 81 0.56 -5.80 1.88
CA THR A 81 0.88 -6.78 0.85
C THR A 81 1.27 -6.06 -0.43
N THR A 82 2.36 -6.51 -1.06
CA THR A 82 2.83 -6.08 -2.38
C THR A 82 2.57 -7.18 -3.40
N LEU A 83 2.32 -6.79 -4.65
CA LEU A 83 2.15 -7.72 -5.77
C LEU A 83 3.35 -7.63 -6.71
N THR A 84 3.86 -8.78 -7.16
CA THR A 84 4.83 -8.84 -8.27
C THR A 84 4.15 -8.62 -9.62
N ASP A 85 4.96 -8.49 -10.66
CA ASP A 85 4.52 -8.70 -12.04
C ASP A 85 4.03 -10.14 -12.29
N TYR A 86 3.49 -10.37 -13.48
CA TYR A 86 2.97 -11.66 -13.92
C TYR A 86 4.09 -12.60 -14.39
N PHE A 87 3.85 -13.91 -14.26
CA PHE A 87 4.65 -14.93 -14.95
C PHE A 87 4.34 -14.93 -16.46
N THR A 88 4.84 -13.95 -17.21
CA THR A 88 4.46 -13.73 -18.62
C THR A 88 4.85 -14.85 -19.59
N ALA A 89 5.79 -15.72 -19.22
CA ALA A 89 6.35 -16.73 -20.11
C ALA A 89 6.17 -18.18 -19.62
N GLU A 90 5.46 -18.39 -18.51
CA GLU A 90 5.22 -19.73 -17.96
C GLU A 90 3.88 -20.32 -18.47
N PRO A 91 3.91 -21.40 -19.27
CA PRO A 91 2.71 -21.92 -19.92
C PRO A 91 1.60 -22.34 -18.93
N GLY A 92 0.42 -21.74 -19.06
CA GLY A 92 -0.74 -22.00 -18.21
C GLY A 92 -0.79 -21.18 -16.91
N TYR A 93 0.28 -20.44 -16.60
CA TYR A 93 0.41 -19.58 -15.42
C TYR A 93 0.58 -18.10 -15.78
N GLU A 94 0.27 -17.71 -17.01
CA GLU A 94 0.46 -16.34 -17.53
C GLU A 94 -0.38 -15.28 -16.80
N GLN A 95 -1.43 -15.72 -16.12
CA GLN A 95 -2.30 -14.88 -15.27
C GLN A 95 -2.02 -15.06 -13.78
N CYS A 96 -0.87 -15.67 -13.44
CA CYS A 96 -0.43 -15.83 -12.08
C CYS A 96 0.63 -14.80 -11.71
N ARG A 97 0.69 -14.47 -10.42
CA ARG A 97 1.73 -13.62 -9.80
C ARG A 97 1.79 -13.85 -8.31
N ILE A 98 2.76 -13.23 -7.65
CA ILE A 98 2.98 -13.40 -6.22
C ILE A 98 2.45 -12.19 -5.46
N ALA A 99 1.66 -12.47 -4.42
CA ALA A 99 1.40 -11.54 -3.35
C ALA A 99 2.32 -11.87 -2.18
N TYR A 100 3.01 -10.87 -1.66
CA TYR A 100 3.90 -11.06 -0.51
C TYR A 100 3.79 -9.90 0.47
N ASP A 101 4.06 -10.17 1.73
CA ASP A 101 4.06 -9.16 2.79
C ASP A 101 5.47 -8.94 3.36
N GLN A 102 5.66 -7.90 4.16
CA GLN A 102 6.98 -7.57 4.70
C GLN A 102 7.48 -8.58 5.74
N TYR A 103 6.61 -9.46 6.24
CA TYR A 103 6.90 -10.48 7.25
C TYR A 103 7.18 -11.86 6.63
N GLY A 104 7.38 -11.89 5.32
CA GLY A 104 7.88 -13.07 4.63
C GLY A 104 6.82 -14.07 4.19
N CYS A 105 5.53 -13.72 4.23
CA CYS A 105 4.47 -14.55 3.67
C CYS A 105 4.38 -14.40 2.15
N LEU A 106 4.34 -15.51 1.42
CA LEU A 106 4.16 -15.57 -0.03
C LEU A 106 2.89 -16.34 -0.41
N TYR A 107 2.17 -15.79 -1.38
CA TYR A 107 0.97 -16.38 -1.98
C TYR A 107 1.06 -16.35 -3.51
N LEU A 108 0.68 -17.46 -4.14
CA LEU A 108 0.40 -17.46 -5.58
C LEU A 108 -1.04 -17.00 -5.80
N LEU A 109 -1.22 -15.91 -6.52
CA LEU A 109 -2.51 -15.47 -7.01
C LEU A 109 -2.73 -16.04 -8.41
N ASP A 110 -3.76 -16.85 -8.60
CA ASP A 110 -4.18 -17.37 -9.90
C ASP A 110 -5.50 -16.69 -10.28
N GLU A 111 -5.41 -15.69 -11.15
CA GLU A 111 -6.56 -14.89 -11.56
C GLU A 111 -7.53 -15.65 -12.47
N LYS A 112 -7.02 -16.63 -13.22
CA LYS A 112 -7.81 -17.47 -14.12
C LYS A 112 -8.73 -18.38 -13.32
N GLN A 113 -8.23 -18.94 -12.23
CA GLN A 113 -8.99 -19.80 -11.32
C GLN A 113 -9.62 -19.03 -10.15
N GLN A 114 -9.34 -17.73 -10.03
CA GLN A 114 -9.85 -16.85 -8.97
C GLN A 114 -9.52 -17.36 -7.56
N GLN A 115 -8.27 -17.76 -7.36
CA GLN A 115 -7.81 -18.36 -6.11
C GLN A 115 -6.48 -17.75 -5.64
N ALA A 116 -6.23 -17.87 -4.34
CA ALA A 116 -4.94 -17.62 -3.74
C ALA A 116 -4.45 -18.90 -3.04
N GLU A 117 -3.23 -19.31 -3.35
CA GLU A 117 -2.55 -20.43 -2.70
C GLU A 117 -1.44 -19.89 -1.81
N PHE A 118 -1.48 -20.24 -0.52
CA PHE A 118 -0.36 -19.96 0.38
C PHE A 118 0.83 -20.86 -0.02
N LEU A 119 1.96 -20.23 -0.32
CA LEU A 119 3.16 -20.95 -0.75
C LEU A 119 4.08 -21.21 0.44
N TYR A 120 4.47 -20.13 1.14
CA TYR A 120 5.52 -20.18 2.13
C TYR A 120 5.48 -18.99 3.07
N ASP A 121 6.03 -19.19 4.26
CA ASP A 121 6.25 -18.16 5.26
C ASP A 121 7.71 -18.29 5.69
N TYR A 122 8.53 -17.29 5.35
CA TYR A 122 9.93 -17.27 5.75
C TYR A 122 10.10 -17.02 7.25
N GLY A 123 9.08 -16.47 7.93
CA GLY A 123 9.15 -16.11 9.35
C GLY A 123 10.17 -15.02 9.65
N ILE A 124 10.50 -14.21 8.65
CA ILE A 124 11.49 -13.13 8.74
C ILE A 124 10.87 -11.82 8.30
N GLU A 125 11.34 -10.74 8.90
CA GLU A 125 11.05 -9.40 8.41
C GLU A 125 11.88 -9.12 7.15
N TYR A 126 11.40 -8.15 6.37
CA TYR A 126 12.13 -7.57 5.27
C TYR A 126 12.30 -8.53 4.08
N LEU A 127 11.18 -8.97 3.51
CA LEU A 127 11.17 -9.74 2.26
C LEU A 127 10.84 -8.86 1.05
N ARG A 128 11.53 -9.08 -0.07
CA ARG A 128 11.18 -8.50 -1.38
C ARG A 128 11.19 -9.58 -2.44
N ALA A 129 10.26 -9.48 -3.40
CA ALA A 129 10.13 -10.46 -4.45
C ALA A 129 9.84 -9.81 -5.80
N VAL A 130 10.38 -10.38 -6.87
CA VAL A 130 10.18 -9.90 -8.24
C VAL A 130 10.24 -11.06 -9.25
N ILE A 131 9.42 -11.00 -10.30
CA ILE A 131 9.53 -11.92 -11.45
C ILE A 131 10.64 -11.39 -12.35
N LEU A 132 11.65 -12.22 -12.65
CA LEU A 132 12.77 -11.85 -13.50
C LEU A 132 12.37 -11.65 -14.96
N SER A 133 13.28 -11.07 -15.74
CA SER A 133 13.06 -10.71 -17.15
C SER A 133 12.71 -11.87 -18.08
N ASP A 134 12.96 -13.12 -17.67
CA ASP A 134 12.55 -14.32 -18.39
C ASP A 134 11.05 -14.61 -18.28
N GLY A 135 10.32 -13.92 -17.40
CA GLY A 135 8.89 -14.10 -17.18
C GLY A 135 8.50 -15.43 -16.54
N ARG A 136 9.47 -16.20 -16.00
CA ARG A 136 9.26 -17.55 -15.44
C ARG A 136 9.81 -17.71 -14.05
N THR A 137 10.88 -16.98 -13.73
CA THR A 137 11.61 -17.15 -12.49
C THR A 137 11.21 -16.06 -11.50
N LEU A 138 10.73 -16.46 -10.31
CA LEU A 138 10.58 -15.55 -9.18
C LEU A 138 11.90 -15.51 -8.41
N ALA A 139 12.40 -14.31 -8.15
CA ALA A 139 13.53 -14.07 -7.25
C ALA A 139 13.03 -13.44 -5.96
N VAL A 140 13.47 -13.98 -4.83
CA VAL A 140 13.10 -13.55 -3.48
C VAL A 140 14.37 -13.11 -2.76
N LEU A 141 14.46 -11.80 -2.50
CA LEU A 141 15.53 -11.18 -1.72
C LEU A 141 15.11 -11.14 -0.24
N TYR A 142 15.96 -11.66 0.63
CA TYR A 142 15.73 -11.68 2.06
C TYR A 142 17.02 -11.63 2.88
N HIS A 143 16.90 -11.29 4.16
CA HIS A 143 18.00 -11.34 5.13
C HIS A 143 17.89 -12.61 5.98
N SER A 144 18.97 -13.39 6.04
CA SER A 144 19.02 -14.61 6.84
C SER A 144 19.52 -14.30 8.25
N GLU A 145 18.67 -14.45 9.27
CA GLU A 145 19.07 -14.29 10.67
C GLU A 145 20.10 -15.35 11.12
N THR A 146 20.18 -16.48 10.41
CA THR A 146 21.10 -17.57 10.76
C THR A 146 22.53 -17.30 10.29
N THR A 147 22.68 -16.67 9.12
CA THR A 147 24.00 -16.37 8.52
C THR A 147 24.35 -14.90 8.64
N TYR A 148 23.41 -14.04 9.03
CA TYR A 148 23.52 -12.58 9.06
C TYR A 148 23.91 -11.98 7.70
N THR A 149 23.51 -12.64 6.60
CA THR A 149 23.81 -12.24 5.22
C THR A 149 22.54 -12.15 4.37
N HIS A 150 22.61 -11.42 3.27
CA HIS A 150 21.52 -11.31 2.30
C HIS A 150 21.57 -12.45 1.28
N HIS A 151 20.40 -12.97 0.92
CA HIS A 151 20.27 -14.08 -0.02
C HIS A 151 19.23 -13.76 -1.09
N VAL A 152 19.44 -14.30 -2.28
CA VAL A 152 18.44 -14.35 -3.35
C VAL A 152 18.07 -15.80 -3.59
N GLU A 153 16.84 -16.16 -3.24
CA GLU A 153 16.28 -17.48 -3.51
C GLU A 153 15.40 -17.46 -4.75
N PHE A 154 15.52 -18.49 -5.58
CA PHE A 154 14.81 -18.62 -6.84
C PHE A 154 13.69 -19.63 -6.75
N TRP A 155 12.57 -19.31 -7.40
CA TRP A 155 11.40 -20.15 -7.48
C TRP A 155 10.97 -20.32 -8.94
N GLN A 156 10.66 -21.56 -9.31
CA GLN A 156 10.27 -21.95 -10.67
C GLN A 156 9.18 -23.03 -10.62
N PHE A 157 8.37 -23.10 -11.68
CA PHE A 157 7.33 -24.12 -11.76
C PHE A 157 7.91 -25.50 -12.09
N GLU A 158 7.59 -26.48 -11.24
CA GLU A 158 7.83 -27.90 -11.48
C GLU A 158 6.48 -28.59 -11.70
N GLY A 159 6.04 -28.64 -12.96
CA GLY A 159 4.72 -29.13 -13.31
C GLY A 159 3.64 -28.13 -12.91
N ASN A 160 2.92 -28.39 -11.82
CA ASN A 160 1.84 -27.52 -11.34
C ASN A 160 2.09 -26.86 -9.99
N LYS A 161 3.34 -26.87 -9.53
CA LYS A 161 3.72 -26.29 -8.26
C LYS A 161 4.89 -25.35 -8.46
N LEU A 162 4.81 -24.18 -7.84
CA LEU A 162 5.93 -23.26 -7.75
C LEU A 162 6.85 -23.75 -6.62
N CYS A 163 8.07 -24.14 -6.97
CA CYS A 163 9.04 -24.76 -6.08
C CYS A 163 10.30 -23.91 -5.97
N ARG A 164 10.94 -23.96 -4.80
CA ARG A 164 12.29 -23.41 -4.58
C ARG A 164 13.31 -24.21 -5.39
N SER A 165 14.11 -23.54 -6.21
CA SER A 165 15.12 -24.17 -7.05
C SER A 165 16.52 -24.07 -6.46
N CYS A 166 16.99 -22.86 -6.16
CA CYS A 166 18.32 -22.60 -5.61
C CYS A 166 18.36 -21.27 -4.85
N SER A 167 19.44 -21.05 -4.09
CA SER A 167 19.71 -19.78 -3.41
C SER A 167 21.14 -19.35 -3.68
N VAL A 168 21.34 -18.04 -3.81
CA VAL A 168 22.64 -17.39 -3.98
C VAL A 168 22.83 -16.41 -2.84
N GLU A 169 23.91 -16.61 -2.08
CA GLU A 169 24.36 -15.66 -1.09
C GLU A 169 24.93 -14.41 -1.77
N LEU A 170 24.54 -13.25 -1.29
CA LEU A 170 25.08 -11.98 -1.74
C LEU A 170 26.25 -11.59 -0.85
N ASP A 171 27.45 -11.78 -1.39
CA ASP A 171 28.69 -11.33 -0.78
C ASP A 171 28.94 -9.87 -1.17
N TRP A 172 28.75 -8.96 -0.20
CA TRP A 172 28.87 -7.51 -0.36
C TRP A 172 30.22 -6.98 0.10
N GLU A 173 31.11 -7.85 0.59
CA GLU A 173 32.41 -7.48 1.10
C GLU A 173 33.36 -7.23 -0.07
N THR A 174 34.13 -6.15 -0.01
CA THR A 174 35.30 -5.99 -0.87
C THR A 174 36.40 -6.89 -0.31
N ASP A 175 36.95 -7.79 -1.14
CA ASP A 175 38.18 -8.53 -0.87
C ASP A 175 39.36 -7.53 -0.75
N ASP A 176 39.41 -6.71 0.29
CA ASP A 176 40.55 -5.87 0.64
C ASP A 176 41.61 -6.75 1.33
N ASP A 177 42.19 -7.66 0.55
CA ASP A 177 43.29 -8.55 0.93
C ASP A 177 44.66 -7.82 1.01
N GLU A 178 44.70 -6.48 1.13
CA GLU A 178 45.94 -5.72 1.33
C GLU A 178 45.80 -4.59 2.37
N ALA A 179 45.50 -4.93 3.62
CA ALA A 179 45.97 -4.11 4.74
C ALA A 179 46.24 -4.99 5.97
N ASP A 180 47.52 -5.19 6.28
CA ASP A 180 48.05 -5.77 7.52
C ASP A 180 47.66 -4.95 8.78
N ASN A 181 46.36 -4.79 9.06
CA ASN A 181 45.85 -4.20 10.29
C ASN A 181 44.78 -5.13 10.89
N GLU A 182 45.07 -5.68 12.06
CA GLU A 182 44.22 -6.55 12.90
C GLU A 182 42.92 -5.87 13.41
N ALA A 183 42.34 -4.92 12.68
CA ALA A 183 41.10 -4.23 13.07
C ALA A 183 40.24 -3.73 11.89
N ALA A 184 40.46 -4.19 10.66
CA ALA A 184 39.57 -3.88 9.54
C ALA A 184 38.65 -5.07 9.29
N HIS A 185 37.48 -5.09 9.94
CA HIS A 185 36.38 -5.88 9.38
C HIS A 185 36.06 -5.26 8.01
N PRO A 186 36.01 -6.05 6.91
CA PRO A 186 35.53 -5.54 5.63
C PRO A 186 34.15 -4.96 5.85
N GLN A 187 33.96 -3.68 5.53
CA GLN A 187 32.65 -3.05 5.62
C GLN A 187 31.84 -3.43 4.38
N PRO A 188 30.55 -3.75 4.52
CA PRO A 188 29.71 -4.04 3.37
C PRO A 188 29.69 -2.84 2.42
N LEU A 189 29.74 -3.10 1.12
CA LEU A 189 29.65 -2.06 0.08
C LEU A 189 28.37 -1.20 0.22
N TYR A 190 27.27 -1.84 0.64
CA TYR A 190 25.96 -1.24 0.86
C TYR A 190 25.18 -2.10 1.86
N GLU A 191 24.49 -1.47 2.80
CA GLU A 191 23.55 -2.17 3.68
C GLU A 191 22.16 -2.17 3.03
N ILE A 192 21.66 -3.34 2.62
CA ILE A 192 20.35 -3.40 1.95
C ILE A 192 19.26 -2.96 2.91
N HIS A 193 18.67 -1.81 2.66
CA HIS A 193 17.43 -1.41 3.30
C HIS A 193 16.29 -2.00 2.51
N PHE A 194 15.45 -2.82 3.13
CA PHE A 194 14.35 -3.42 2.37
C PHE A 194 13.26 -2.43 1.98
N ASN A 195 13.33 -1.18 2.41
CA ASN A 195 12.51 -0.10 1.84
C ASN A 195 13.06 0.45 0.51
N ASP A 196 14.18 -0.08 0.01
CA ASP A 196 14.69 0.19 -1.33
C ASP A 196 13.81 -0.44 -2.41
N LEU A 197 13.82 0.17 -3.59
CA LEU A 197 13.01 -0.29 -4.72
C LEU A 197 13.74 -1.43 -5.45
N LEU A 198 13.04 -2.55 -5.64
CA LEU A 198 13.57 -3.74 -6.31
C LEU A 198 12.83 -3.96 -7.64
N PHE A 199 13.59 -4.16 -8.71
CA PHE A 199 13.07 -4.42 -10.06
C PHE A 199 13.79 -5.59 -10.73
N ALA A 200 13.14 -6.19 -11.72
CA ALA A 200 13.81 -7.08 -12.65
C ALA A 200 14.72 -6.28 -13.59
N GLY A 201 15.97 -6.71 -13.70
CA GLY A 201 16.96 -6.14 -14.61
C GLY A 201 17.13 -6.95 -15.88
N PRO A 202 17.93 -6.43 -16.83
CA PRO A 202 18.30 -7.18 -18.04
C PRO A 202 19.03 -8.47 -17.69
N GLU A 203 18.94 -9.46 -18.59
CA GLU A 203 19.67 -10.74 -18.47
C GLU A 203 19.39 -11.49 -17.16
N ASN A 204 18.14 -11.44 -16.65
CA ASN A 204 17.73 -12.05 -15.38
C ASN A 204 18.52 -11.55 -14.16
N SER A 205 18.98 -10.30 -14.20
CA SER A 205 19.55 -9.61 -13.05
C SER A 205 18.46 -9.01 -12.15
N LEU A 206 18.86 -8.59 -10.95
CA LEU A 206 18.06 -7.72 -10.08
C LEU A 206 18.61 -6.31 -10.12
N ILE A 207 17.72 -5.31 -10.11
CA ILE A 207 18.07 -3.90 -9.93
C ILE A 207 17.56 -3.46 -8.57
N LEU A 208 18.48 -3.11 -7.69
CA LEU A 208 18.19 -2.47 -6.41
C LEU A 208 18.50 -0.98 -6.56
N TYR A 209 17.48 -0.15 -6.34
CA TYR A 209 17.62 1.29 -6.33
C TYR A 209 17.68 1.81 -4.89
N ALA A 210 18.91 2.12 -4.48
CA ALA A 210 19.27 2.61 -3.17
C ALA A 210 19.22 4.13 -3.15
N CYS A 211 18.36 4.74 -2.33
CA CYS A 211 18.19 6.21 -2.30
C CYS A 211 18.16 6.82 -0.89
N ARG A 212 18.27 6.00 0.16
CA ARG A 212 18.06 6.42 1.57
C ARG A 212 19.36 6.55 2.37
N GLU A 213 20.49 6.15 1.80
CA GLU A 213 21.78 6.24 2.47
C GLU A 213 22.24 7.69 2.61
N ALA A 214 22.92 7.96 3.73
CA ALA A 214 23.65 9.20 3.89
C ALA A 214 25.10 8.92 4.25
N LYS A 215 26.03 9.45 3.45
CA LYS A 215 27.45 9.38 3.79
C LYS A 215 27.79 10.49 4.77
N PHE A 216 28.44 10.12 5.86
CA PHE A 216 29.11 11.07 6.74
C PHE A 216 30.53 11.32 6.22
N THR A 217 30.69 12.26 5.30
CA THR A 217 32.00 12.85 5.03
C THR A 217 32.10 14.20 5.74
N ASP A 218 33.19 14.42 6.47
CA ASP A 218 33.50 15.71 7.12
C ASP A 218 32.48 16.22 8.16
N ARG A 219 31.83 15.32 8.92
CA ARG A 219 30.75 15.63 9.90
C ARG A 219 29.49 16.26 9.27
N ARG A 220 29.34 16.20 7.94
CA ARG A 220 28.10 16.61 7.24
C ARG A 220 27.44 15.38 6.65
N ARG A 221 26.15 15.20 6.95
CA ARG A 221 25.29 14.20 6.32
C ARG A 221 25.09 14.63 4.86
N ARG A 222 25.37 13.75 3.90
CA ARG A 222 25.02 13.96 2.49
C ARG A 222 24.21 12.78 1.98
N PRO A 223 23.04 13.00 1.37
CA PRO A 223 22.24 11.92 0.85
C PRO A 223 22.95 11.32 -0.38
N LEU A 224 22.81 10.02 -0.55
CA LEU A 224 23.36 9.27 -1.67
C LEU A 224 22.26 8.49 -2.35
N GLN A 225 22.35 8.40 -3.68
CA GLN A 225 21.57 7.44 -4.44
C GLN A 225 22.50 6.64 -5.36
N SER A 226 22.26 5.34 -5.43
CA SER A 226 23.04 4.37 -6.20
C SER A 226 22.11 3.36 -6.84
N LEU A 227 22.45 2.93 -8.05
CA LEU A 227 21.87 1.74 -8.66
C LEU A 227 22.82 0.58 -8.44
N ILE A 228 22.27 -0.54 -7.98
CA ILE A 228 22.99 -1.79 -7.83
C ILE A 228 22.34 -2.81 -8.75
N ARG A 229 23.12 -3.37 -9.67
CA ARG A 229 22.71 -4.47 -10.53
C ARG A 229 23.38 -5.75 -10.05
N ILE A 230 22.56 -6.74 -9.71
CA ILE A 230 23.00 -8.04 -9.22
C ILE A 230 22.84 -9.05 -10.37
N ASP A 231 23.94 -9.34 -11.04
CA ASP A 231 24.00 -10.36 -12.09
C ASP A 231 24.11 -11.74 -11.46
N LEU A 232 23.10 -12.57 -11.65
CA LEU A 232 22.96 -13.85 -10.96
C LEU A 232 23.59 -14.98 -11.81
N ASP A 233 24.75 -15.50 -11.41
CA ASP A 233 25.36 -16.68 -12.04
C ASP A 233 24.93 -17.95 -11.28
N VAL A 234 23.77 -18.47 -11.67
CA VAL A 234 23.16 -19.68 -11.08
C VAL A 234 24.06 -20.91 -11.23
N VAL A 235 24.89 -20.99 -12.27
CA VAL A 235 25.78 -22.14 -12.50
C VAL A 235 26.96 -22.13 -11.52
N ARG A 236 27.47 -20.95 -11.18
CA ARG A 236 28.56 -20.80 -10.21
C ARG A 236 28.09 -20.63 -8.77
N GLY A 237 26.78 -20.44 -8.56
CA GLY A 237 26.21 -20.14 -7.25
C GLY A 237 26.74 -18.82 -6.66
N LYS A 238 27.11 -17.86 -7.52
CA LYS A 238 27.66 -16.56 -7.11
C LYS A 238 26.95 -15.43 -7.83
N ALA A 239 26.73 -14.32 -7.14
CA ALA A 239 26.31 -13.07 -7.76
C ALA A 239 27.53 -12.25 -8.20
N ARG A 240 27.39 -11.49 -9.29
CA ARG A 240 28.31 -10.41 -9.65
C ARG A 240 27.60 -9.10 -9.43
N ILE A 241 28.23 -8.19 -8.69
CA ILE A 241 27.64 -6.92 -8.30
C ILE A 241 28.22 -5.82 -9.18
N ARG A 242 27.33 -5.02 -9.76
CA ARG A 242 27.63 -3.78 -10.48
C ARG A 242 27.00 -2.64 -9.71
N THR A 243 27.70 -1.53 -9.60
CA THR A 243 27.19 -0.36 -8.88
C THR A 243 27.41 0.89 -9.70
N GLN A 244 26.45 1.80 -9.65
CA GLN A 244 26.56 3.11 -10.26
C GLN A 244 26.01 4.17 -9.30
N GLN A 245 26.86 5.12 -8.89
CA GLN A 245 26.38 6.30 -8.18
C GLN A 245 25.65 7.24 -9.15
N LEU A 246 24.50 7.77 -8.75
CA LEU A 246 23.70 8.70 -9.58
C LEU A 246 23.81 10.14 -9.05
N GLU A 247 23.00 11.05 -9.62
CA GLU A 247 22.85 12.43 -9.13
C GLU A 247 22.57 12.48 -7.62
N THR A 248 23.12 13.46 -6.90
CA THR A 248 22.82 13.61 -5.46
C THR A 248 21.35 14.03 -5.28
N PRO A 249 20.53 13.26 -4.54
CA PRO A 249 19.16 13.64 -4.28
C PRO A 249 19.07 14.75 -3.22
N LEU A 250 17.88 15.29 -3.02
CA LEU A 250 17.63 16.24 -1.92
C LEU A 250 17.58 15.52 -0.57
N ASP A 251 17.83 16.26 0.50
CA ASP A 251 17.61 15.74 1.86
C ASP A 251 16.15 15.32 2.03
N GLN A 252 15.94 14.08 2.50
CA GLN A 252 14.61 13.48 2.74
C GLN A 252 13.76 13.22 1.49
N TRP A 253 14.32 13.25 0.28
CA TRP A 253 13.61 12.80 -0.90
C TRP A 253 13.49 11.27 -0.92
N GLU A 254 12.26 10.77 -1.03
CA GLU A 254 11.97 9.34 -1.17
C GLU A 254 11.15 9.13 -2.45
N PRO A 255 11.70 8.44 -3.46
CA PRO A 255 10.95 8.11 -4.67
C PRO A 255 9.91 7.04 -4.38
N GLU A 256 8.72 7.22 -4.94
CA GLU A 256 7.75 6.15 -5.03
C GLU A 256 8.10 5.17 -6.15
N GLN A 257 7.73 3.90 -6.01
CA GLN A 257 8.02 2.87 -7.01
C GLN A 257 7.50 3.23 -8.41
N THR A 258 6.31 3.83 -8.48
CA THR A 258 5.66 4.28 -9.72
C THR A 258 6.43 5.38 -10.43
N SER A 259 7.25 6.15 -9.72
CA SER A 259 8.08 7.21 -10.28
C SER A 259 9.34 6.68 -10.99
N VAL A 260 9.62 5.38 -10.93
CA VAL A 260 10.75 4.73 -11.60
C VAL A 260 10.24 3.62 -12.51
N ALA A 261 10.76 3.55 -13.74
CA ALA A 261 10.41 2.48 -14.68
C ALA A 261 11.65 1.74 -15.15
N VAL A 262 11.61 0.42 -15.13
CA VAL A 262 12.69 -0.44 -15.65
C VAL A 262 12.18 -1.23 -16.85
N ASP A 263 12.93 -1.17 -17.94
CA ASP A 263 12.75 -2.04 -19.09
C ASP A 263 13.92 -3.01 -19.16
N ALA A 264 13.71 -4.20 -18.58
CA ALA A 264 14.70 -5.26 -18.57
C ALA A 264 15.06 -5.75 -19.98
N ARG A 265 14.15 -5.68 -20.95
CA ARG A 265 14.42 -6.13 -22.32
C ARG A 265 15.42 -5.22 -23.02
N ARG A 266 15.24 -3.90 -22.86
CA ARG A 266 16.15 -2.89 -23.43
C ARG A 266 17.35 -2.58 -22.52
N GLY A 267 17.28 -2.98 -21.25
CA GLY A 267 18.27 -2.65 -20.23
C GLY A 267 18.29 -1.16 -19.89
N LEU A 268 17.10 -0.56 -19.76
CA LEU A 268 16.94 0.87 -19.48
C LEU A 268 16.22 1.09 -18.16
N LEU A 269 16.61 2.14 -17.45
CA LEU A 269 15.88 2.67 -16.29
C LEU A 269 15.52 4.14 -16.54
N ALA A 270 14.26 4.50 -16.32
CA ALA A 270 13.78 5.87 -16.36
C ALA A 270 13.47 6.36 -14.93
N MET A 271 13.93 7.55 -14.59
CA MET A 271 13.66 8.18 -13.29
C MET A 271 13.61 9.72 -13.41
N PRO A 272 13.00 10.44 -12.45
CA PRO A 272 13.03 11.90 -12.43
C PRO A 272 14.46 12.41 -12.30
N SER A 273 14.79 13.51 -12.99
CA SER A 273 16.08 14.19 -12.79
C SER A 273 16.07 15.01 -11.50
N MET A 274 17.22 15.03 -10.80
CA MET A 274 17.42 15.91 -9.64
C MET A 274 17.76 17.34 -10.04
N VAL A 275 18.09 17.56 -11.32
CA VAL A 275 18.47 18.88 -11.83
C VAL A 275 17.24 19.58 -12.41
N ILE A 276 16.86 20.69 -11.78
CA ILE A 276 15.82 21.58 -12.27
C ILE A 276 16.48 22.67 -13.11
N GLU A 277 16.12 22.73 -14.39
CA GLU A 277 16.55 23.81 -15.29
C GLU A 277 15.54 24.95 -15.22
N ALA A 278 16.05 26.17 -15.04
CA ALA A 278 15.27 27.40 -15.08
C ALA A 278 15.60 28.17 -16.37
N GLU A 279 14.59 28.49 -17.17
CA GLU A 279 14.74 29.34 -18.35
C GLU A 279 14.19 30.75 -18.05
N ASP A 280 15.02 31.76 -18.31
CA ASP A 280 14.63 33.16 -18.20
C ASP A 280 13.82 33.60 -19.42
N HIS A 281 12.54 33.89 -19.23
CA HIS A 281 11.72 34.47 -20.29
C HIS A 281 12.05 35.96 -20.44
N GLN A 282 12.72 36.33 -21.53
CA GLN A 282 13.26 37.68 -21.77
C GLN A 282 12.20 38.80 -21.79
N ASP A 283 10.91 38.48 -21.95
CA ASP A 283 9.84 39.47 -22.15
C ASP A 283 8.87 39.65 -20.96
N ALA A 284 8.92 38.82 -19.90
CA ALA A 284 7.90 38.83 -18.83
C ALA A 284 8.43 38.83 -17.39
N GLY A 285 9.74 38.67 -17.16
CA GLY A 285 10.30 38.57 -15.80
C GLY A 285 9.77 37.37 -15.00
N GLN A 286 9.23 36.36 -15.68
CA GLN A 286 8.79 35.09 -15.10
C GLN A 286 9.79 34.00 -15.51
N GLN A 287 10.19 33.18 -14.54
CA GLN A 287 11.01 32.00 -14.78
C GLN A 287 10.12 30.80 -15.08
N ASN A 288 10.55 30.00 -16.06
CA ASN A 288 9.98 28.70 -16.36
C ASN A 288 10.87 27.62 -15.76
N TYR A 289 10.27 26.58 -15.20
CA TYR A 289 10.99 25.45 -14.62
C TYR A 289 10.69 24.18 -15.39
N GLN A 290 11.73 23.43 -15.73
CA GLN A 290 11.60 22.24 -16.57
C GLN A 290 11.72 20.96 -15.73
N HIS A 291 10.73 20.06 -15.89
CA HIS A 291 10.89 18.65 -15.52
C HIS A 291 11.67 17.92 -16.60
N ALA A 292 12.58 17.06 -16.16
CA ALA A 292 13.28 16.13 -17.03
C ALA A 292 13.27 14.71 -16.45
N VAL A 293 13.40 13.73 -17.34
CA VAL A 293 13.63 12.33 -17.01
C VAL A 293 15.05 11.95 -17.40
N ASN A 294 15.73 11.24 -16.51
CA ASN A 294 17.00 10.58 -16.80
C ASN A 294 16.72 9.16 -17.30
N LEU A 295 17.11 8.84 -18.54
CA LEU A 295 17.16 7.48 -19.07
C LEU A 295 18.57 6.92 -18.89
N ILE A 296 18.71 5.85 -18.10
CA ILE A 296 19.99 5.26 -17.72
C ILE A 296 20.15 3.89 -18.39
N ASP A 297 21.31 3.66 -19.00
CA ASP A 297 21.68 2.37 -19.61
C ASP A 297 22.26 1.41 -18.56
N LEU A 298 21.46 0.41 -18.18
CA LEU A 298 21.80 -0.62 -17.18
C LEU A 298 22.83 -1.63 -17.68
N ASN A 299 23.03 -1.74 -19.01
CA ASN A 299 24.00 -2.68 -19.58
C ASN A 299 25.43 -2.17 -19.50
N ARG A 300 25.59 -0.86 -19.32
CA ARG A 300 26.89 -0.19 -19.25
C ARG A 300 27.37 0.03 -17.82
N MET A 301 26.61 -0.38 -16.80
CA MET A 301 27.04 -0.26 -15.40
C MET A 301 28.34 -1.03 -15.15
N PRO A 302 29.35 -0.40 -14.52
CA PRO A 302 30.63 -1.05 -14.24
C PRO A 302 30.50 -2.08 -13.12
N LEU A 303 31.42 -3.05 -13.10
CA LEU A 303 31.55 -3.95 -11.95
C LEU A 303 31.98 -3.16 -10.70
N VAL A 304 31.67 -3.67 -9.51
CA VAL A 304 32.11 -3.07 -8.23
C VAL A 304 33.63 -2.86 -8.17
N SER A 305 34.41 -3.74 -8.78
CA SER A 305 35.88 -3.65 -8.84
C SER A 305 36.41 -2.68 -9.89
N GLU A 306 35.54 -2.12 -10.73
CA GLU A 306 35.89 -1.20 -11.82
C GLU A 306 35.59 0.26 -11.43
N PRO A 307 36.33 1.23 -11.99
CA PRO A 307 36.04 2.63 -11.75
C PRO A 307 34.64 3.01 -12.27
N GLN A 308 33.93 3.80 -11.46
CA GLN A 308 32.64 4.36 -11.81
C GLN A 308 32.70 5.17 -13.11
N LEU A 309 31.67 5.05 -13.95
CA LEU A 309 31.55 5.88 -15.13
C LEU A 309 30.99 7.26 -14.76
N PRO A 310 31.38 8.34 -15.47
CA PRO A 310 30.72 9.62 -15.34
C PRO A 310 29.22 9.46 -15.63
N PHE A 311 28.37 10.01 -14.76
CA PHE A 311 26.92 9.82 -14.87
C PHE A 311 26.36 10.25 -16.24
N GLN A 312 26.91 11.32 -16.84
CA GLN A 312 26.49 11.78 -18.17
C GLN A 312 26.82 10.80 -19.32
N GLU A 313 27.74 9.85 -19.11
CA GLU A 313 28.06 8.85 -20.12
C GLU A 313 27.07 7.69 -20.14
N LEU A 314 26.34 7.47 -19.04
CA LEU A 314 25.36 6.40 -18.86
C LEU A 314 23.91 6.88 -19.03
N MET A 315 23.70 8.18 -19.04
CA MET A 315 22.39 8.80 -18.93
C MET A 315 22.09 9.72 -20.10
N HIS A 316 20.85 9.65 -20.60
CA HIS A 316 20.27 10.63 -21.51
C HIS A 316 19.14 11.38 -20.80
N ARG A 317 19.30 12.70 -20.63
CA ARG A 317 18.28 13.55 -20.00
C ARG A 317 17.32 14.07 -21.05
N ILE A 318 16.03 13.86 -20.83
CA ILE A 318 14.97 14.30 -21.74
C ILE A 318 14.07 15.30 -21.02
N PRO A 319 13.90 16.54 -21.55
CA PRO A 319 12.86 17.46 -21.09
C PRO A 319 11.48 16.86 -21.29
N VAL A 320 10.62 16.90 -20.26
CA VAL A 320 9.28 16.28 -20.36
C VAL A 320 8.14 17.24 -20.12
N ARG A 321 8.33 18.33 -19.38
CA ARG A 321 7.30 19.36 -19.17
C ARG A 321 7.92 20.66 -18.69
N VAL A 322 7.35 21.78 -19.12
CA VAL A 322 7.66 23.12 -18.60
C VAL A 322 6.53 23.57 -17.69
N PHE A 323 6.89 24.12 -16.54
CA PHE A 323 5.99 24.74 -15.58
C PHE A 323 6.25 26.24 -15.53
N MET A 324 5.18 27.02 -15.68
CA MET A 324 5.22 28.45 -15.41
C MET A 324 5.22 28.69 -13.90
N GLN A 325 5.89 29.76 -13.45
CA GLN A 325 5.85 30.19 -12.05
C GLN A 325 4.41 30.27 -11.49
N SER A 326 3.44 30.68 -12.31
CA SER A 326 2.04 30.77 -11.88
C SER A 326 1.38 29.42 -11.57
N GLU A 327 1.87 28.33 -12.17
CA GLU A 327 1.37 26.96 -11.94
C GLU A 327 1.98 26.33 -10.68
N LEU A 328 3.19 26.75 -10.30
CA LEU A 328 3.86 26.31 -9.08
C LEU A 328 3.45 27.12 -7.85
N GLY A 329 2.71 28.21 -8.03
CA GLY A 329 2.32 29.15 -6.97
C GLY A 329 3.31 30.30 -6.81
N ARG A 330 2.91 31.32 -6.04
CA ARG A 330 3.54 32.66 -6.06
C ARG A 330 4.99 32.73 -5.55
N ARG A 331 5.62 31.63 -5.10
CA ARG A 331 6.97 31.64 -4.49
C ARG A 331 7.76 30.34 -4.63
N PHE A 332 7.66 29.61 -5.75
CA PHE A 332 8.60 28.51 -5.99
C PHE A 332 10.05 29.02 -5.86
N GLN A 333 10.82 28.45 -4.95
CA GLN A 333 12.21 28.82 -4.69
C GLN A 333 13.10 27.62 -4.98
N PRO A 334 13.94 27.66 -6.04
CA PRO A 334 14.81 26.53 -6.39
C PRO A 334 15.90 26.25 -5.35
N ASP A 335 16.14 27.19 -4.43
CA ASP A 335 17.06 27.01 -3.30
C ASP A 335 16.39 26.36 -2.06
N ASP A 336 15.05 26.22 -2.06
CA ASP A 336 14.30 25.58 -0.98
C ASP A 336 14.13 24.07 -1.27
N ALA A 337 14.92 23.25 -0.57
CA ALA A 337 14.93 21.80 -0.74
C ALA A 337 13.55 21.15 -0.62
N ARG A 338 12.65 21.68 0.23
CA ARG A 338 11.30 21.13 0.36
C ARG A 338 10.49 21.38 -0.91
N GLN A 339 10.56 22.59 -1.45
CA GLN A 339 9.82 22.93 -2.66
C GLN A 339 10.37 22.19 -3.89
N VAL A 340 11.68 22.03 -3.98
CA VAL A 340 12.32 21.23 -5.04
C VAL A 340 11.90 19.76 -4.93
N SER A 341 11.80 19.21 -3.71
CA SER A 341 11.31 17.84 -3.48
C SER A 341 9.84 17.70 -3.90
N GLU A 342 8.97 18.62 -3.47
CA GLU A 342 7.56 18.67 -3.89
C GLU A 342 7.44 18.82 -5.42
N PHE A 343 8.32 19.59 -6.06
CA PHE A 343 8.36 19.74 -7.52
C PHE A 343 8.74 18.43 -8.22
N ILE A 344 9.83 17.78 -7.82
CA ILE A 344 10.25 16.48 -8.37
C ILE A 344 9.13 15.43 -8.20
N ASN A 345 8.52 15.38 -7.02
CA ASN A 345 7.42 14.47 -6.68
C ASN A 345 6.10 14.76 -7.40
N ARG A 346 5.98 15.87 -8.13
CA ARG A 346 4.84 16.06 -9.05
C ARG A 346 4.81 15.00 -10.13
N MET A 347 5.95 14.40 -10.49
CA MET A 347 6.00 13.26 -11.40
C MET A 347 5.60 11.99 -10.65
N SER A 348 4.36 11.56 -10.83
CA SER A 348 3.73 10.49 -10.05
C SER A 348 3.74 9.13 -10.76
N GLY A 349 4.19 9.07 -12.01
CA GLY A 349 4.23 7.82 -12.76
C GLY A 349 5.16 7.86 -13.97
N LEU A 350 6.00 6.84 -14.11
CA LEU A 350 6.78 6.55 -15.30
C LEU A 350 6.45 5.14 -15.80
N GLN A 351 6.33 4.98 -17.11
CA GLN A 351 6.09 3.67 -17.70
C GLN A 351 6.68 3.56 -19.11
N ILE A 352 7.67 2.68 -19.26
CA ILE A 352 8.26 2.39 -20.58
C ILE A 352 7.31 1.49 -21.35
N SER A 353 7.03 1.85 -22.60
CA SER A 353 6.15 1.07 -23.47
C SER A 353 6.85 -0.21 -23.91
N ALA A 354 6.17 -1.34 -23.76
CA ALA A 354 6.70 -2.63 -24.16
C ALA A 354 6.59 -2.89 -25.69
N GLN A 355 5.71 -2.16 -26.38
CA GLN A 355 5.41 -2.36 -27.81
C GLN A 355 6.25 -1.45 -28.73
N GLU A 356 6.74 -0.34 -28.20
CA GLU A 356 7.34 0.76 -28.97
C GLU A 356 8.42 1.44 -28.13
N ASP A 357 9.33 2.15 -28.80
CA ASP A 357 10.43 2.87 -28.14
C ASP A 357 9.92 4.21 -27.59
N ALA A 358 9.04 4.14 -26.60
CA ALA A 358 8.41 5.28 -25.95
C ALA A 358 8.36 5.15 -24.43
N LEU A 359 8.36 6.29 -23.76
CA LEU A 359 8.12 6.44 -22.32
C LEU A 359 6.86 7.28 -22.10
N TRP A 360 6.03 6.83 -21.18
CA TRP A 360 4.91 7.58 -20.66
C TRP A 360 5.26 8.19 -19.31
N ILE A 361 4.86 9.45 -19.13
CA ILE A 361 5.01 10.21 -17.90
C ILE A 361 3.64 10.69 -17.44
N CYS A 362 3.39 10.58 -16.14
CA CYS A 362 2.20 11.07 -15.46
C CYS A 362 2.60 12.05 -14.35
N TRP A 363 1.76 13.05 -14.13
CA TRP A 363 1.89 14.01 -13.04
C TRP A 363 0.68 13.95 -12.10
N ASN A 364 0.89 14.42 -10.87
CA ASN A 364 -0.16 14.49 -9.84
C ASN A 364 -1.36 15.35 -10.25
N ASP A 365 -1.22 16.25 -11.23
CA ASP A 365 -2.29 17.04 -11.81
C ASP A 365 -3.08 16.36 -12.93
N SER A 366 -2.97 15.03 -13.06
CA SER A 366 -3.57 14.24 -14.15
C SER A 366 -3.06 14.55 -15.55
N ALA A 367 -1.99 15.34 -15.66
CA ALA A 367 -1.35 15.48 -16.95
C ALA A 367 -0.62 14.19 -17.30
N VAL A 368 -0.68 13.78 -18.56
CA VAL A 368 0.06 12.64 -19.09
C VAL A 368 0.71 13.00 -20.42
N ARG A 369 1.89 12.47 -20.67
CA ARG A 369 2.62 12.67 -21.93
C ARG A 369 3.35 11.41 -22.33
N LYS A 370 3.36 11.17 -23.64
CA LYS A 370 4.20 10.16 -24.29
C LYS A 370 5.37 10.83 -25.00
N ILE A 371 6.57 10.35 -24.72
CA ILE A 371 7.80 10.74 -25.42
C ILE A 371 8.42 9.51 -26.07
N ALA A 372 9.22 9.70 -27.11
CA ALA A 372 10.08 8.63 -27.63
C ALA A 372 11.38 8.54 -26.80
N LEU A 373 11.99 7.36 -26.76
CA LEU A 373 13.24 7.13 -26.02
C LEU A 373 14.44 7.87 -26.62
N ASP A 374 14.31 8.37 -27.85
CA ASP A 374 15.28 9.26 -28.51
C ASP A 374 15.14 10.74 -28.11
N GLY A 375 14.19 11.06 -27.23
CA GLY A 375 13.93 12.42 -26.74
C GLY A 375 12.90 13.20 -27.54
N GLN A 376 12.34 12.66 -28.64
CA GLN A 376 11.30 13.36 -29.39
C GLN A 376 9.96 13.36 -28.64
N TRP A 377 9.37 14.55 -28.45
CA TRP A 377 8.02 14.67 -27.88
C TRP A 377 6.99 14.15 -28.88
N ARG A 378 6.36 13.01 -28.58
CA ARG A 378 5.40 12.38 -29.51
C ARG A 378 4.01 12.93 -29.33
N SER A 379 3.56 13.07 -28.08
CA SER A 379 2.25 13.61 -27.78
C SER A 379 2.31 15.04 -27.25
N PRO A 380 1.26 15.86 -27.47
CA PRO A 380 1.02 16.99 -26.59
C PRO A 380 0.87 16.49 -25.13
N LEU A 381 0.98 17.40 -24.18
CA LEU A 381 0.58 17.11 -22.80
C LEU A 381 -0.94 16.97 -22.76
N LEU A 382 -1.43 15.79 -22.39
CA LEU A 382 -2.86 15.52 -22.26
C LEU A 382 -3.27 15.81 -20.82
N ALA A 383 -4.19 16.74 -20.59
CA ALA A 383 -4.55 17.15 -19.23
C ALA A 383 -6.00 17.65 -19.14
N VAL A 384 -6.55 17.71 -17.93
CA VAL A 384 -7.89 18.27 -17.68
C VAL A 384 -7.79 19.79 -17.67
N ALA A 385 -8.72 20.46 -18.36
CA ALA A 385 -8.78 21.93 -18.37
C ALA A 385 -9.40 22.48 -17.08
N ASP A 386 -8.90 23.62 -16.58
CA ASP A 386 -9.46 24.31 -15.42
C ASP A 386 -10.89 24.82 -15.74
N GLU A 387 -11.85 24.50 -14.87
CA GLU A 387 -13.25 24.92 -15.01
C GLU A 387 -13.42 26.45 -15.12
N ARG A 388 -12.55 27.22 -14.45
CA ARG A 388 -12.57 28.68 -14.42
C ARG A 388 -11.79 29.29 -15.59
N ASN A 389 -10.80 28.56 -16.13
CA ASN A 389 -10.02 29.00 -17.26
C ASN A 389 -9.62 27.82 -18.18
N PRO A 390 -10.40 27.54 -19.24
CA PRO A 390 -10.13 26.43 -20.15
C PRO A 390 -8.78 26.47 -20.88
N GLU A 391 -8.07 27.61 -20.86
CA GLU A 391 -6.73 27.75 -21.41
C GLU A 391 -5.62 27.29 -20.45
N ARG A 392 -5.98 26.80 -19.25
CA ARG A 392 -5.04 26.30 -18.24
C ARG A 392 -5.34 24.86 -17.87
N ILE A 393 -4.29 24.17 -17.43
CA ILE A 393 -4.40 22.85 -16.82
C ILE A 393 -5.00 23.01 -15.43
N SER A 394 -5.96 22.16 -15.11
CA SER A 394 -6.61 22.12 -13.80
C SER A 394 -5.58 21.77 -12.72
N PRO A 395 -5.44 22.57 -11.65
CA PRO A 395 -4.66 22.16 -10.50
C PRO A 395 -5.41 21.03 -9.78
N SER A 396 -4.90 19.78 -9.85
CA SER A 396 -5.43 18.70 -9.00
C SER A 396 -5.04 18.96 -7.55
N GLY A 397 -5.99 18.77 -6.63
CA GLY A 397 -5.72 18.73 -5.18
C GLY A 397 -5.38 17.33 -4.66
N ASP A 398 -5.63 16.29 -5.46
CA ASP A 398 -5.41 14.90 -5.09
C ASP A 398 -4.12 14.40 -5.78
N GLU A 399 -3.26 13.70 -5.05
CA GLU A 399 -2.13 12.96 -5.63
C GLU A 399 -2.66 11.76 -6.41
N LYS A 400 -2.26 11.66 -7.69
CA LYS A 400 -2.77 10.67 -8.63
C LYS A 400 -1.64 9.86 -9.23
N TYR A 401 -1.79 8.54 -9.24
CA TYR A 401 -0.82 7.57 -9.71
C TYR A 401 -1.28 6.90 -10.99
N LEU A 402 -0.35 6.72 -11.93
CA LEU A 402 -0.66 6.05 -13.20
C LEU A 402 -0.94 4.57 -12.96
N LEU A 403 -2.11 4.11 -13.41
CA LEU A 403 -2.47 2.69 -13.35
C LEU A 403 -2.31 2.01 -14.72
N GLN A 404 -2.97 2.56 -15.73
CA GLN A 404 -3.06 1.93 -17.03
C GLN A 404 -3.01 2.95 -18.15
N LEU A 405 -2.22 2.63 -19.16
CA LEU A 405 -2.13 3.38 -20.40
C LEU A 405 -3.08 2.83 -21.47
N PRO A 406 -3.41 3.62 -22.50
CA PRO A 406 -4.27 3.17 -23.58
C PRO A 406 -3.53 2.08 -24.37
N VAL A 407 -4.03 0.85 -24.29
CA VAL A 407 -3.37 -0.32 -24.93
C VAL A 407 -3.82 -0.54 -26.37
N CYS A 408 -4.98 0.01 -26.77
CA CYS A 408 -5.50 -0.12 -28.13
C CYS A 408 -6.53 0.97 -28.47
N ALA A 409 -6.72 1.22 -29.76
CA ALA A 409 -7.68 2.21 -30.27
C ALA A 409 -9.15 1.91 -29.87
N SER A 410 -9.49 0.66 -29.53
CA SER A 410 -10.85 0.28 -29.13
C SER A 410 -11.19 0.65 -27.68
N ASN A 411 -10.21 0.97 -26.83
CA ASN A 411 -10.47 1.47 -25.48
C ASN A 411 -9.48 2.60 -25.12
N PRO A 412 -9.71 3.82 -25.64
CA PRO A 412 -8.75 4.90 -25.61
C PRO A 412 -8.82 5.70 -24.31
N GLN A 413 -8.46 5.05 -23.21
CA GLN A 413 -8.50 5.67 -21.89
C GLN A 413 -7.19 5.49 -21.13
N VAL A 414 -6.87 6.49 -20.32
CA VAL A 414 -5.81 6.43 -19.31
C VAL A 414 -6.47 6.28 -17.95
N LEU A 415 -6.03 5.30 -17.16
CA LEU A 415 -6.52 5.09 -15.80
C LEU A 415 -5.48 5.55 -14.79
N MET A 416 -5.95 6.27 -13.78
CA MET A 416 -5.14 6.73 -12.66
C MET A 416 -5.88 6.48 -11.35
N ALA A 417 -5.15 6.26 -10.26
CA ALA A 417 -5.70 6.13 -8.92
C ALA A 417 -5.37 7.37 -8.10
N SER A 418 -6.27 7.77 -7.22
CA SER A 418 -5.94 8.51 -6.00
C SER A 418 -6.35 7.65 -4.79
N TRP A 419 -6.12 8.18 -3.58
CA TRP A 419 -6.49 7.55 -2.31
C TRP A 419 -7.92 6.99 -2.30
N GLN A 420 -8.91 7.72 -2.84
CA GLN A 420 -10.32 7.33 -2.79
C GLN A 420 -10.95 7.02 -4.16
N HIS A 421 -10.30 7.39 -5.26
CA HIS A 421 -10.96 7.38 -6.56
C HIS A 421 -10.15 6.73 -7.67
N LEU A 422 -10.88 6.11 -8.58
CA LEU A 422 -10.40 5.81 -9.92
C LEU A 422 -10.73 7.00 -10.83
N HIS A 423 -9.70 7.49 -11.51
CA HIS A 423 -9.76 8.56 -12.51
C HIS A 423 -9.56 7.98 -13.91
N THR A 424 -10.41 8.38 -14.85
CA THR A 424 -10.38 7.91 -16.25
C THR A 424 -10.25 9.11 -17.17
N LEU A 425 -9.14 9.23 -17.90
CA LEU A 425 -8.99 10.21 -18.97
C LEU A 425 -9.47 9.61 -20.28
N HIS A 426 -10.49 10.21 -20.88
CA HIS A 426 -11.04 9.78 -22.16
C HIS A 426 -10.35 10.51 -23.31
N LEU A 427 -9.75 9.73 -24.22
CA LEU A 427 -9.05 10.27 -25.38
C LEU A 427 -9.95 10.23 -26.62
N THR A 428 -9.95 11.33 -27.36
CA THR A 428 -10.59 11.41 -28.68
C THR A 428 -9.79 10.62 -29.73
N ALA A 429 -10.43 10.30 -30.86
CA ALA A 429 -9.75 9.63 -31.98
C ALA A 429 -8.56 10.44 -32.54
N GLU A 430 -8.64 11.78 -32.50
CA GLU A 430 -7.55 12.67 -32.90
C GLU A 430 -6.37 12.59 -31.94
N GLN A 431 -6.64 12.66 -30.62
CA GLN A 431 -5.61 12.53 -29.59
C GLN A 431 -4.92 11.16 -29.67
N LEU A 432 -5.66 10.08 -29.87
CA LEU A 432 -5.09 8.75 -30.11
C LEU A 432 -4.16 8.71 -31.32
N THR A 433 -4.58 9.34 -32.42
CA THR A 433 -3.76 9.39 -33.64
C THR A 433 -2.45 10.14 -33.37
N ALA A 434 -2.52 11.23 -32.61
CA ALA A 434 -1.34 12.00 -32.19
C ALA A 434 -0.38 11.20 -31.28
N LEU A 435 -0.83 10.14 -30.62
CA LEU A 435 0.03 9.26 -29.84
C LEU A 435 0.88 8.32 -30.70
N SER A 436 0.56 8.11 -31.99
CA SER A 436 1.31 7.19 -32.85
C SER A 436 2.77 7.61 -33.00
N MET A 437 3.69 6.63 -33.04
CA MET A 437 5.10 6.87 -33.33
C MET A 437 5.34 7.44 -34.74
N GLU A 438 4.37 7.26 -35.64
CA GLU A 438 4.41 7.78 -37.02
C GLU A 438 3.91 9.23 -37.13
N SER A 439 3.26 9.74 -36.08
CA SER A 439 2.74 11.11 -36.08
C SER A 439 3.88 12.13 -35.93
N PRO A 440 3.71 13.35 -36.47
CA PRO A 440 4.66 14.45 -36.23
C PRO A 440 4.81 14.70 -34.73
N GLY A 441 6.04 14.97 -34.29
CA GLY A 441 6.30 15.31 -32.89
C GLY A 441 5.57 16.59 -32.47
N ALA A 442 5.16 16.64 -31.21
CA ALA A 442 4.63 17.82 -30.56
C ALA A 442 5.77 18.75 -30.09
N ALA A 443 5.45 20.02 -29.80
CA ALA A 443 6.38 20.88 -29.07
C ALA A 443 6.25 20.62 -27.55
N LEU A 444 7.30 20.94 -26.80
CA LEU A 444 7.36 20.72 -25.35
C LEU A 444 6.24 21.46 -24.61
N GLU A 445 5.80 22.61 -25.13
CA GLU A 445 4.77 23.48 -24.54
C GLU A 445 3.35 23.13 -25.01
N THR A 446 3.19 22.28 -26.03
CA THR A 446 1.88 21.92 -26.56
C THR A 446 1.13 21.03 -25.57
N TRP A 447 -0.13 21.38 -25.29
CA TRP A 447 -1.05 20.57 -24.50
C TRP A 447 -2.44 20.48 -25.16
N SER A 448 -3.22 19.48 -24.76
CA SER A 448 -4.55 19.21 -25.28
C SER A 448 -5.48 18.78 -24.14
N ALA A 449 -6.67 19.37 -24.10
CA ALA A 449 -7.66 19.09 -23.06
C ALA A 449 -8.30 17.70 -23.25
N VAL A 450 -8.43 16.95 -22.15
CA VAL A 450 -9.13 15.65 -22.11
C VAL A 450 -10.32 15.72 -21.15
N GLN A 451 -11.29 14.83 -21.34
CA GLN A 451 -12.40 14.65 -20.40
C GLN A 451 -12.00 13.65 -19.31
N GLU A 452 -12.33 13.97 -18.06
CA GLU A 452 -12.09 13.09 -16.90
C GLU A 452 -13.42 12.51 -16.38
N GLY A 453 -13.44 11.20 -16.18
CA GLY A 453 -14.40 10.51 -15.32
C GLY A 453 -13.78 10.19 -13.96
N LYS A 454 -14.57 10.27 -12.88
CA LYS A 454 -14.15 9.96 -11.50
C LYS A 454 -15.20 9.09 -10.83
N CYS A 455 -14.77 8.03 -10.14
CA CYS A 455 -15.65 7.19 -9.31
C CYS A 455 -14.92 6.73 -8.04
N TYR A 456 -15.66 6.52 -6.94
CA TYR A 456 -15.05 5.98 -5.72
C TYR A 456 -14.64 4.52 -5.92
N TRP A 457 -13.57 4.10 -5.24
CA TRP A 457 -13.10 2.72 -5.36
C TRP A 457 -14.17 1.71 -4.95
N ASP A 458 -14.86 1.94 -3.85
CA ASP A 458 -15.92 1.06 -3.34
C ASP A 458 -17.29 1.37 -3.95
N GLU A 459 -17.40 2.37 -4.82
CA GLU A 459 -18.67 2.67 -5.48
C GLU A 459 -19.09 1.49 -6.37
N ASP A 460 -20.38 1.20 -6.33
CA ASP A 460 -21.03 0.09 -7.02
C ASP A 460 -20.70 -1.30 -6.49
N TRP A 461 -19.47 -1.81 -6.65
CA TRP A 461 -19.21 -3.25 -6.46
C TRP A 461 -19.30 -3.72 -5.01
N SER A 462 -19.07 -2.82 -4.04
CA SER A 462 -19.18 -3.13 -2.61
C SER A 462 -20.64 -3.19 -2.13
N ARG A 463 -21.59 -2.62 -2.91
CA ARG A 463 -22.99 -2.52 -2.50
C ARG A 463 -23.74 -3.83 -2.77
N PRO A 464 -24.50 -4.38 -1.79
CA PRO A 464 -25.20 -5.66 -1.95
C PRO A 464 -26.13 -5.75 -3.16
N GLN A 465 -26.74 -4.64 -3.59
CA GLN A 465 -27.65 -4.60 -4.74
C GLN A 465 -26.97 -4.80 -6.11
N HIS A 466 -25.65 -4.60 -6.19
CA HIS A 466 -24.87 -4.76 -7.42
C HIS A 466 -24.07 -6.08 -7.45
N GLN A 467 -24.27 -6.93 -6.43
CA GLN A 467 -23.59 -8.21 -6.28
C GLN A 467 -24.55 -9.36 -6.61
N ASN A 468 -24.04 -10.37 -7.31
CA ASN A 468 -24.71 -11.67 -7.39
C ASN A 468 -24.57 -12.44 -6.06
N ASP A 469 -25.31 -13.53 -5.90
CA ASP A 469 -25.33 -14.27 -4.63
C ASP A 469 -23.98 -14.91 -4.28
N ALA A 470 -23.19 -15.32 -5.28
CA ALA A 470 -21.84 -15.85 -5.04
C ALA A 470 -20.89 -14.75 -4.53
N GLN A 471 -20.96 -13.54 -5.10
CA GLN A 471 -20.19 -12.38 -4.66
C GLN A 471 -20.57 -11.95 -3.25
N LYS A 472 -21.88 -11.89 -2.94
CA LYS A 472 -22.36 -11.58 -1.58
C LYS A 472 -21.79 -12.57 -0.58
N TYR A 473 -21.86 -13.86 -0.89
CA TYR A 473 -21.32 -14.92 -0.04
C TYR A 473 -19.80 -14.76 0.15
N GLN A 474 -19.05 -14.56 -0.94
CA GLN A 474 -17.59 -14.39 -0.92
C GLN A 474 -17.18 -13.19 -0.06
N LEU A 475 -17.79 -12.03 -0.28
CA LEU A 475 -17.49 -10.80 0.46
C LEU A 475 -17.90 -10.91 1.93
N ALA A 476 -19.03 -11.55 2.24
CA ALA A 476 -19.46 -11.76 3.62
C ALA A 476 -18.50 -12.64 4.43
N MET A 477 -17.81 -13.58 3.76
CA MET A 477 -16.81 -14.49 4.34
C MET A 477 -15.39 -13.92 4.35
N LEU A 478 -15.12 -12.84 3.61
CA LEU A 478 -13.78 -12.37 3.30
C LEU A 478 -13.02 -11.95 4.56
N GLY A 479 -11.85 -12.56 4.79
CA GLY A 479 -10.99 -12.26 5.95
C GLY A 479 -11.55 -12.72 7.30
N LYS A 480 -12.57 -13.60 7.33
CA LYS A 480 -13.22 -14.06 8.56
C LYS A 480 -13.02 -15.54 8.81
N GLN A 481 -12.93 -15.92 10.09
CA GLN A 481 -12.91 -17.29 10.53
C GLN A 481 -14.27 -17.96 10.30
N LYS A 482 -14.25 -19.07 9.56
CA LYS A 482 -15.46 -19.81 9.19
C LYS A 482 -15.93 -20.72 10.34
N VAL A 483 -17.17 -20.52 10.77
CA VAL A 483 -17.89 -21.41 11.68
C VAL A 483 -19.03 -22.10 10.91
N TRP A 484 -18.97 -23.43 10.83
CA TRP A 484 -19.97 -24.22 10.12
C TRP A 484 -21.23 -24.41 10.96
N VAL A 485 -22.39 -24.04 10.39
CA VAL A 485 -23.73 -24.30 10.94
C VAL A 485 -24.46 -25.21 9.96
N SER A 486 -24.85 -26.41 10.38
CA SER A 486 -25.46 -27.37 9.45
C SER A 486 -26.86 -26.97 8.98
N ASP A 487 -27.59 -26.22 9.80
CA ASP A 487 -28.92 -25.70 9.50
C ASP A 487 -29.25 -24.51 10.42
N PHE A 488 -29.49 -23.33 9.85
CA PHE A 488 -29.85 -22.13 10.62
C PHE A 488 -31.27 -22.16 11.22
N GLN A 489 -32.12 -23.08 10.79
CA GLN A 489 -33.48 -23.24 11.32
C GLN A 489 -33.56 -24.24 12.49
N SER A 490 -32.44 -24.88 12.83
CA SER A 490 -32.38 -25.90 13.87
C SER A 490 -31.65 -25.41 15.11
N ASP A 491 -32.37 -25.30 16.22
CA ASP A 491 -31.82 -24.97 17.54
C ASP A 491 -30.64 -25.88 17.94
N GLN A 492 -30.74 -27.17 17.59
CA GLN A 492 -29.67 -28.13 17.87
C GLN A 492 -28.41 -27.83 17.04
N ALA A 493 -28.57 -27.47 15.77
CA ALA A 493 -27.45 -27.14 14.90
C ALA A 493 -26.76 -25.83 15.34
N LEU A 494 -27.55 -24.82 15.69
CA LEU A 494 -27.08 -23.55 16.25
C LEU A 494 -26.33 -23.76 17.58
N GLY A 495 -26.92 -24.50 18.52
CA GLY A 495 -26.27 -24.83 19.79
C GLY A 495 -24.99 -25.66 19.61
N THR A 496 -24.96 -26.59 18.65
CA THR A 496 -23.76 -27.37 18.32
C THR A 496 -22.65 -26.47 17.75
N ALA A 497 -23.00 -25.51 16.89
CA ALA A 497 -22.04 -24.56 16.35
C ALA A 497 -21.46 -23.65 17.44
N LEU A 498 -22.30 -23.14 18.34
CA LEU A 498 -21.87 -22.34 19.49
C LEU A 498 -20.92 -23.12 20.43
N HIS A 499 -21.27 -24.35 20.79
CA HIS A 499 -20.41 -25.20 21.62
C HIS A 499 -19.06 -25.51 20.94
N ARG A 500 -19.06 -25.73 19.63
CA ARG A 500 -17.80 -25.92 18.89
C ARG A 500 -16.96 -24.65 18.86
N LEU A 501 -17.60 -23.49 18.74
CA LEU A 501 -16.92 -22.21 18.80
C LEU A 501 -16.29 -21.99 20.18
N SER A 502 -17.01 -22.26 21.27
CA SER A 502 -16.45 -22.10 22.63
C SER A 502 -15.23 -22.99 22.87
N LEU A 503 -15.24 -24.23 22.38
CA LEU A 503 -14.08 -25.11 22.44
C LEU A 503 -12.90 -24.57 21.61
N LYS A 504 -13.15 -24.05 20.41
CA LYS A 504 -12.08 -23.45 19.58
C LYS A 504 -11.48 -22.19 20.20
N CYS A 505 -12.30 -21.39 20.87
CA CYS A 505 -11.84 -20.15 21.49
C CYS A 505 -10.85 -20.39 22.66
N THR A 506 -10.70 -21.63 23.14
CA THR A 506 -9.62 -21.97 24.07
C THR A 506 -8.21 -21.74 23.49
N GLU A 507 -8.10 -21.68 22.15
CA GLU A 507 -6.87 -21.36 21.41
C GLU A 507 -7.09 -20.11 20.54
N ILE A 508 -7.59 -19.00 21.14
CA ILE A 508 -7.96 -17.76 20.42
C ILE A 508 -6.84 -17.20 19.54
N GLU A 509 -5.59 -17.31 19.97
CA GLU A 509 -4.43 -16.84 19.20
C GLU A 509 -4.39 -17.45 17.78
N GLN A 510 -4.78 -18.73 17.64
CA GLN A 510 -4.82 -19.41 16.34
C GLN A 510 -5.99 -18.98 15.45
N LEU A 511 -6.99 -18.33 16.04
CA LEU A 511 -8.17 -17.81 15.33
C LEU A 511 -7.97 -16.37 14.88
N CYS A 512 -7.05 -15.64 15.51
CA CYS A 512 -6.74 -14.27 15.17
C CYS A 512 -6.00 -14.19 13.82
N THR A 513 -6.19 -13.09 13.11
CA THR A 513 -5.38 -12.73 11.94
C THR A 513 -4.82 -11.34 12.14
N GLY A 514 -3.51 -11.28 12.40
CA GLY A 514 -2.90 -10.10 13.01
C GLY A 514 -3.59 -9.82 14.34
N ASN A 515 -4.04 -8.58 14.52
CA ASN A 515 -4.77 -8.13 15.69
C ASN A 515 -6.30 -8.17 15.49
N TYR A 516 -6.83 -9.03 14.62
CA TYR A 516 -8.27 -9.12 14.38
C TYR A 516 -8.82 -10.52 14.68
N LEU A 517 -9.99 -10.56 15.32
CA LEU A 517 -10.79 -11.76 15.52
C LEU A 517 -12.20 -11.51 14.97
N MET A 518 -12.49 -12.12 13.82
CA MET A 518 -13.79 -11.97 13.15
C MET A 518 -14.34 -13.31 12.73
N PHE A 519 -15.60 -13.58 13.07
CA PHE A 519 -16.28 -14.81 12.68
C PHE A 519 -17.34 -14.58 11.60
N ALA A 520 -17.52 -15.60 10.76
CA ALA A 520 -18.66 -15.73 9.86
C ALA A 520 -19.26 -17.13 10.01
N PHE A 521 -20.58 -17.18 10.19
CA PHE A 521 -21.32 -18.41 10.40
C PHE A 521 -21.99 -18.80 9.10
N THR A 522 -21.84 -20.05 8.64
CA THR A 522 -22.32 -20.45 7.31
C THR A 522 -22.70 -21.92 7.20
N ASP A 523 -23.72 -22.20 6.40
CA ASP A 523 -24.16 -23.52 5.95
C ASP A 523 -23.69 -23.83 4.50
N GLY A 524 -22.83 -22.99 3.95
CA GLY A 524 -22.36 -23.05 2.56
C GLY A 524 -23.25 -22.32 1.55
N LYS A 525 -24.36 -21.72 1.99
CA LYS A 525 -25.27 -20.92 1.14
C LYS A 525 -25.58 -19.57 1.76
N THR A 526 -25.87 -19.55 3.05
CA THR A 526 -26.21 -18.37 3.83
C THR A 526 -25.05 -18.04 4.76
N VAL A 527 -24.81 -16.75 4.97
CA VAL A 527 -23.82 -16.25 5.94
C VAL A 527 -24.53 -15.38 6.96
N TRP A 528 -24.29 -15.65 8.24
CA TRP A 528 -24.65 -14.77 9.34
C TRP A 528 -23.38 -14.13 9.91
N ASP A 529 -23.48 -12.86 10.27
CA ASP A 529 -22.48 -12.17 11.08
C ASP A 529 -22.62 -12.55 12.57
N GLU A 530 -21.71 -12.04 13.39
CA GLU A 530 -21.71 -12.27 14.83
C GLU A 530 -22.97 -11.75 15.51
N GLU A 531 -23.44 -10.56 15.14
CA GLU A 531 -24.62 -9.94 15.74
C GLU A 531 -25.86 -10.82 15.58
N LYS A 532 -26.13 -11.25 14.35
CA LYS A 532 -27.27 -12.13 14.05
C LYS A 532 -27.11 -13.50 14.71
N PHE A 533 -25.91 -14.06 14.70
CA PHE A 533 -25.67 -15.36 15.33
C PHE A 533 -25.86 -15.30 16.85
N PHE A 534 -25.16 -14.41 17.55
CA PHE A 534 -25.21 -14.32 19.01
C PHE A 534 -26.59 -13.92 19.54
N SER A 535 -27.28 -12.99 18.88
CA SER A 535 -28.64 -12.59 19.26
C SER A 535 -29.68 -13.71 19.07
N THR A 536 -29.42 -14.66 18.17
CA THR A 536 -30.27 -15.83 17.95
C THR A 536 -29.95 -16.94 18.95
N VAL A 537 -28.66 -17.30 19.12
CA VAL A 537 -28.28 -18.46 19.94
C VAL A 537 -28.52 -18.24 21.44
N ILE A 538 -28.50 -16.99 21.92
CA ILE A 538 -28.80 -16.65 23.31
C ILE A 538 -30.27 -16.92 23.66
N GLN A 539 -31.17 -16.93 22.66
CA GLN A 539 -32.61 -17.19 22.84
C GLN A 539 -32.95 -18.68 22.80
N LEU A 540 -31.98 -19.55 22.51
CA LEU A 540 -32.24 -20.98 22.44
C LEU A 540 -32.74 -21.49 23.79
N PRO A 541 -33.73 -22.41 23.82
CA PRO A 541 -34.25 -23.01 25.05
C PRO A 541 -33.23 -23.90 25.77
N ASN A 542 -31.99 -23.98 25.28
CA ASN A 542 -30.91 -24.73 25.88
C ASN A 542 -30.23 -23.93 26.99
N VAL A 543 -30.20 -24.50 28.20
CA VAL A 543 -29.63 -23.90 29.42
C VAL A 543 -28.15 -23.53 29.24
N SER A 544 -27.43 -24.16 28.32
CA SER A 544 -25.98 -23.97 28.13
C SER A 544 -25.58 -22.84 27.17
N SER A 545 -26.49 -22.20 26.43
CA SER A 545 -26.09 -21.18 25.43
C SER A 545 -25.37 -19.99 26.06
N ALA A 546 -25.93 -19.43 27.14
CA ALA A 546 -25.32 -18.31 27.85
C ALA A 546 -23.97 -18.70 28.47
N GLU A 547 -23.85 -19.92 29.01
CA GLU A 547 -22.59 -20.43 29.58
C GLU A 547 -21.50 -20.59 28.51
N TRP A 548 -21.83 -21.13 27.32
CA TRP A 548 -20.85 -21.23 26.23
C TRP A 548 -20.43 -19.86 25.67
N MET A 549 -21.33 -18.88 25.64
CA MET A 549 -20.96 -17.50 25.30
C MET A 549 -20.04 -16.89 26.38
N ALA A 550 -20.30 -17.18 27.66
CA ALA A 550 -19.42 -16.78 28.75
C ALA A 550 -18.04 -17.45 28.66
N ASP A 551 -17.96 -18.73 28.26
CA ASP A 551 -16.70 -19.44 28.03
C ASP A 551 -15.88 -18.81 26.89
N ILE A 552 -16.55 -18.39 25.81
CA ILE A 552 -15.93 -17.64 24.71
C ILE A 552 -15.30 -16.34 25.23
N LEU A 553 -16.07 -15.54 26.00
CA LEU A 553 -15.57 -14.27 26.54
C LEU A 553 -14.46 -14.47 27.57
N ASN A 554 -14.54 -15.47 28.45
CA ASN A 554 -13.48 -15.76 29.40
C ASN A 554 -12.19 -16.19 28.70
N SER A 555 -12.29 -16.97 27.62
CA SER A 555 -11.12 -17.32 26.80
C SER A 555 -10.49 -16.07 26.18
N PHE A 556 -11.31 -15.12 25.70
CA PHE A 556 -10.81 -13.87 25.14
C PHE A 556 -10.19 -12.95 26.19
N ILE A 557 -10.82 -12.79 27.36
CA ILE A 557 -10.26 -12.01 28.47
C ILE A 557 -8.90 -12.59 28.94
N GLY A 558 -8.73 -13.91 28.84
CA GLY A 558 -7.48 -14.58 29.19
C GLY A 558 -6.42 -14.58 28.08
N TYR A 559 -6.71 -14.03 26.90
CA TYR A 559 -5.76 -13.91 25.81
C TYR A 559 -4.93 -12.64 25.99
N ASP A 560 -3.60 -12.80 26.02
CA ASP A 560 -2.64 -11.71 26.25
C ASP A 560 -2.75 -10.56 25.23
N GLY A 561 -3.32 -10.81 24.05
CA GLY A 561 -3.51 -9.78 23.02
C GLY A 561 -4.93 -9.22 22.91
N SER A 562 -5.76 -9.41 23.94
CA SER A 562 -7.16 -8.97 23.93
C SER A 562 -7.33 -7.44 23.95
N ASP A 563 -6.37 -6.73 24.52
CA ASP A 563 -6.34 -5.27 24.61
C ASP A 563 -6.23 -4.60 23.23
N TYR A 564 -5.48 -5.19 22.30
CA TYR A 564 -5.33 -4.66 20.93
C TYR A 564 -6.12 -5.43 19.85
N CYS A 565 -7.11 -6.26 20.24
CA CYS A 565 -7.83 -7.13 19.29
C CYS A 565 -9.16 -6.56 18.76
N PHE A 566 -9.24 -6.40 17.44
CA PHE A 566 -10.38 -5.82 16.72
C PHE A 566 -11.35 -6.86 16.17
N GLY A 567 -12.62 -6.49 16.12
CA GLY A 567 -13.69 -7.12 15.34
C GLY A 567 -13.96 -6.38 14.04
N GLY A 568 -15.05 -6.75 13.35
CA GLY A 568 -15.45 -6.06 12.12
C GLY A 568 -15.96 -4.63 12.38
N ASN A 569 -15.74 -3.73 11.40
CA ASN A 569 -16.15 -2.32 11.46
C ASN A 569 -15.58 -1.54 12.67
N TYR A 570 -14.31 -1.81 13.01
CA TYR A 570 -13.60 -1.17 14.14
C TYR A 570 -14.28 -1.36 15.51
N LYS A 571 -15.19 -2.34 15.65
CA LYS A 571 -15.73 -2.75 16.95
C LYS A 571 -14.67 -3.59 17.70
N PRO A 572 -14.69 -3.65 19.04
CA PRO A 572 -13.95 -4.67 19.78
C PRO A 572 -14.28 -6.08 19.30
N ALA A 573 -13.27 -6.96 19.30
CA ALA A 573 -13.49 -8.38 19.04
C ALA A 573 -14.56 -8.95 19.99
N LEU A 574 -15.50 -9.74 19.47
CA LEU A 574 -16.61 -10.35 20.24
C LEU A 574 -17.59 -9.37 20.91
N ALA A 575 -17.62 -8.08 20.50
CA ALA A 575 -18.55 -7.09 21.07
C ALA A 575 -20.03 -7.54 21.00
N ALA A 576 -20.43 -8.19 19.91
CA ALA A 576 -21.77 -8.76 19.77
C ALA A 576 -22.05 -9.89 20.78
N CYS A 577 -21.07 -10.73 21.07
CA CYS A 577 -21.21 -11.78 22.09
C CYS A 577 -21.40 -11.17 23.48
N ALA A 578 -20.56 -10.19 23.84
CA ALA A 578 -20.63 -9.47 25.10
C ALA A 578 -21.98 -8.74 25.29
N LEU A 579 -22.42 -7.98 24.28
CA LEU A 579 -23.68 -7.25 24.36
C LEU A 579 -24.88 -8.20 24.52
N GLN A 580 -24.98 -9.24 23.71
CA GLN A 580 -26.11 -10.17 23.76
C GLN A 580 -26.14 -10.99 25.05
N LEU A 581 -24.97 -11.38 25.59
CA LEU A 581 -24.89 -12.02 26.90
C LEU A 581 -25.33 -11.07 28.02
N GLY A 582 -24.84 -9.82 28.00
CA GLY A 582 -25.21 -8.80 28.98
C GLY A 582 -26.70 -8.50 29.01
N LEU A 583 -27.36 -8.43 27.85
CA LEU A 583 -28.80 -8.18 27.74
C LEU A 583 -29.69 -9.34 28.20
N SER A 584 -29.13 -10.56 28.23
CA SER A 584 -29.89 -11.76 28.56
C SER A 584 -30.31 -11.81 30.02
N ASP A 585 -29.39 -11.49 30.94
CA ASP A 585 -29.58 -11.59 32.39
C ASP A 585 -28.53 -10.71 33.12
N SER A 586 -28.95 -9.93 34.13
CA SER A 586 -28.06 -9.03 34.86
C SER A 586 -26.94 -9.76 35.62
N ARG A 587 -27.08 -11.07 35.86
CA ARG A 587 -26.01 -11.91 36.45
C ARG A 587 -24.70 -11.89 35.66
N TRP A 588 -24.76 -11.55 34.37
CA TRP A 588 -23.60 -11.52 33.49
C TRP A 588 -22.87 -10.18 33.47
N LEU A 589 -23.46 -9.11 34.01
CA LEU A 589 -22.82 -7.78 34.01
C LEU A 589 -21.40 -7.79 34.59
N PRO A 590 -21.06 -8.52 35.67
CA PRO A 590 -19.68 -8.62 36.15
C PRO A 590 -18.69 -9.18 35.10
N LEU A 591 -19.11 -10.13 34.27
CA LEU A 591 -18.28 -10.65 33.18
C LEU A 591 -18.15 -9.62 32.05
N ILE A 592 -19.23 -8.88 31.74
CA ILE A 592 -19.17 -7.81 30.74
C ILE A 592 -18.21 -6.70 31.18
N SER A 593 -18.20 -6.32 32.46
CA SER A 593 -17.21 -5.35 32.97
C SER A 593 -15.79 -5.90 32.85
N ARG A 594 -15.54 -7.18 33.17
CA ARG A 594 -14.21 -7.79 32.97
C ARG A 594 -13.78 -7.76 31.50
N TYR A 595 -14.70 -8.00 30.57
CA TYR A 595 -14.45 -7.89 29.14
C TYR A 595 -14.09 -6.45 28.73
N LEU A 596 -14.86 -5.46 29.20
CA LEU A 596 -14.59 -4.04 28.89
C LEU A 596 -13.27 -3.53 29.49
N ASN A 597 -12.81 -4.09 30.61
CA ASN A 597 -11.49 -3.80 31.17
C ASN A 597 -10.35 -4.57 30.51
N ALA A 598 -10.64 -5.59 29.69
CA ALA A 598 -9.63 -6.37 28.97
C ALA A 598 -9.31 -5.78 27.59
N ILE A 599 -10.18 -4.94 27.05
CA ILE A 599 -9.96 -4.22 25.79
C ILE A 599 -9.34 -2.84 26.09
N ASP A 600 -8.48 -2.31 25.21
CA ASP A 600 -7.89 -0.98 25.40
C ASP A 600 -8.92 0.14 25.17
N PRO A 601 -8.91 1.25 25.95
CA PRO A 601 -9.80 2.40 25.84
C PRO A 601 -10.12 2.87 24.41
N ASP A 602 -9.12 2.92 23.51
CA ASP A 602 -9.35 3.35 22.11
C ASP A 602 -10.34 2.46 21.33
N HIS A 603 -10.59 1.23 21.83
CA HIS A 603 -11.51 0.26 21.24
C HIS A 603 -12.92 0.35 21.81
N GLU A 604 -13.15 1.09 22.90
CA GLU A 604 -14.43 1.08 23.60
C GLU A 604 -15.53 1.92 22.92
N ALA A 605 -15.22 2.60 21.82
CA ALA A 605 -16.11 3.51 21.09
C ALA A 605 -17.52 2.93 20.85
N PHE A 606 -17.63 1.64 20.46
CA PHE A 606 -18.93 0.99 20.30
C PHE A 606 -19.76 0.95 21.60
N PHE A 607 -19.12 0.65 22.74
CA PHE A 607 -19.80 0.61 24.03
C PHE A 607 -20.03 2.01 24.60
N ALA A 608 -19.14 2.96 24.34
CA ALA A 608 -19.28 4.36 24.74
C ALA A 608 -20.46 5.04 24.03
N ASP A 609 -20.58 4.82 22.72
CA ASP A 609 -21.61 5.48 21.91
C ASP A 609 -22.99 4.79 22.05
N GLU A 610 -23.02 3.46 22.00
CA GLU A 610 -24.26 2.71 21.84
C GLU A 610 -24.44 1.60 22.89
N GLY A 611 -23.44 0.75 23.11
CA GLY A 611 -23.57 -0.48 23.89
C GLY A 611 -24.03 -0.27 25.34
N LEU A 612 -23.48 0.74 26.05
CA LEU A 612 -23.88 1.03 27.42
C LEU A 612 -25.32 1.54 27.53
N ASN A 613 -25.76 2.38 26.59
CA ASN A 613 -27.13 2.88 26.57
C ASN A 613 -28.14 1.73 26.41
N ILE A 614 -27.83 0.75 25.56
CA ILE A 614 -28.66 -0.44 25.37
C ILE A 614 -28.69 -1.27 26.67
N LEU A 615 -27.54 -1.54 27.28
CA LEU A 615 -27.48 -2.29 28.55
C LEU A 615 -28.23 -1.56 29.69
N ALA A 616 -28.08 -0.24 29.79
CA ALA A 616 -28.76 0.60 30.78
C ALA A 616 -30.27 0.53 30.61
N SER A 617 -30.77 0.64 29.38
CA SER A 617 -32.21 0.56 29.09
C SER A 617 -32.85 -0.73 29.64
N ARG A 618 -32.07 -1.82 29.70
CA ARG A 618 -32.50 -3.13 30.19
C ARG A 618 -32.28 -3.33 31.68
N HIS A 619 -31.14 -2.90 32.21
CA HIS A 619 -30.67 -3.30 33.53
C HIS A 619 -30.49 -2.17 34.55
N HIS A 620 -30.71 -0.90 34.22
CA HIS A 620 -30.47 0.21 35.16
C HIS A 620 -31.22 0.11 36.52
N HIS A 621 -32.27 -0.70 36.59
CA HIS A 621 -33.01 -0.99 37.82
C HIS A 621 -32.56 -2.27 38.55
N SER A 622 -31.59 -3.01 38.00
CA SER A 622 -31.09 -4.24 38.59
C SER A 622 -30.08 -3.94 39.71
N PRO A 623 -30.02 -4.75 40.78
CA PRO A 623 -29.06 -4.56 41.87
C PRO A 623 -27.59 -4.59 41.41
N GLU A 624 -27.31 -5.31 40.33
CA GLU A 624 -25.96 -5.49 39.79
C GLU A 624 -25.48 -4.27 38.97
N TRP A 625 -26.39 -3.40 38.51
CA TRP A 625 -26.07 -2.30 37.60
C TRP A 625 -25.10 -1.27 38.19
N GLU A 626 -25.33 -0.84 39.44
CA GLU A 626 -24.48 0.18 40.06
C GLU A 626 -23.04 -0.33 40.25
N SER A 627 -22.90 -1.61 40.64
CA SER A 627 -21.58 -2.23 40.77
C SER A 627 -20.90 -2.40 39.41
N PHE A 628 -21.65 -2.75 38.37
CA PHE A 628 -21.14 -2.86 37.01
C PHE A 628 -20.67 -1.51 36.46
N TYR A 629 -21.50 -0.48 36.58
CA TYR A 629 -21.20 0.85 36.03
C TYR A 629 -19.95 1.45 36.68
N ARG A 630 -19.80 1.31 38.01
CA ARG A 630 -18.60 1.77 38.73
C ARG A 630 -17.32 0.99 38.40
N SER A 631 -17.43 -0.21 37.81
CA SER A 631 -16.28 -1.04 37.46
C SER A 631 -15.88 -0.92 35.99
N LEU A 632 -16.45 0.03 35.24
CA LEU A 632 -16.06 0.30 33.86
C LEU A 632 -14.81 1.20 33.81
N PRO A 633 -13.96 1.05 32.77
CA PRO A 633 -12.82 1.95 32.57
C PRO A 633 -13.28 3.37 32.19
N TYR A 634 -12.37 4.34 32.27
CA TYR A 634 -12.59 5.68 31.73
C TYR A 634 -12.43 5.65 30.20
N PRO A 635 -13.30 6.33 29.41
CA PRO A 635 -14.38 7.24 29.79
C PRO A 635 -15.78 6.59 29.81
N LEU A 636 -15.89 5.25 29.77
CA LEU A 636 -17.20 4.55 29.82
C LEU A 636 -17.99 4.83 31.11
N ALA A 637 -17.28 5.02 32.22
CA ALA A 637 -17.84 5.56 33.45
C ALA A 637 -17.34 6.99 33.67
N ASP A 638 -18.28 7.88 33.97
CA ASP A 638 -17.98 9.21 34.53
C ASP A 638 -17.48 8.98 35.95
N HIS A 639 -16.20 8.63 36.07
CA HIS A 639 -15.50 8.76 37.34
C HIS A 639 -15.31 10.25 37.51
N GLU A 640 -16.03 10.86 38.46
CA GLU A 640 -15.62 12.16 39.01
C GLU A 640 -14.23 11.96 39.61
N GLU A 641 -13.20 11.97 38.78
CA GLU A 641 -11.84 12.16 39.24
C GLU A 641 -11.83 13.59 39.77
N ASP A 642 -11.82 13.70 41.10
CA ASP A 642 -11.24 14.84 41.80
C ASP A 642 -9.86 15.08 41.15
N PHE A 643 -9.82 15.91 40.11
CA PHE A 643 -8.66 16.69 39.76
C PHE A 643 -8.39 17.55 41.00
N HIS A 644 -7.73 16.95 41.99
CA HIS A 644 -6.88 17.72 42.88
C HIS A 644 -5.92 18.41 41.95
N ASP A 645 -6.19 19.70 41.76
CA ASP A 645 -5.33 20.65 41.10
C ASP A 645 -3.89 20.29 41.48
N PHE A 646 -3.14 19.70 40.55
CA PHE A 646 -1.72 19.98 40.48
C PHE A 646 -1.67 21.45 40.08
N GLU A 647 -1.92 22.34 41.06
CA GLU A 647 -1.30 23.64 41.08
C GLU A 647 0.19 23.33 40.96
N GLU A 648 0.70 23.40 39.72
CA GLU A 648 2.10 23.70 39.49
C GLU A 648 2.37 24.97 40.32
N ASP A 649 2.98 24.76 41.49
CA ASP A 649 3.69 25.79 42.23
C ASP A 649 4.75 26.37 41.28
N ASP A 650 4.33 27.34 40.47
CA ASP A 650 5.16 28.40 39.94
C ASP A 650 5.62 29.27 41.13
N GLU A 651 6.47 28.71 41.99
CA GLU A 651 7.29 29.46 42.93
C GLU A 651 8.78 29.26 42.60
N ASN A 652 9.31 30.23 41.84
CA ASN A 652 10.68 30.76 41.92
C ASN A 652 11.87 29.78 41.75
N GLU A 653 12.49 29.77 40.56
CA GLU A 653 13.87 30.26 40.28
C GLU A 653 14.29 30.10 38.82
#